data_AF-A0A0P7BBF0-F1
#
_entry.id   AF-A0A0P7BBF0-F1
#
_cell.length_a   1.000
_cell.length_b   1.000
_cell.length_c   1.000
_cell.angle_alpha   90.00
_cell.angle_beta   90.00
_cell.angle_gamma   90.00
#
_symmetry.space_group_name_H-M   'P 1'
#
loop_
_entity.id
_entity.type
_entity.pdbx_description
1 polymer ?
#
loop_
_entity_poly.entity_id
_entity_poly.type
_entity_poly.pdbx_seq_one_letter_code
_entity_poly.pdbx_strand_id
1 'polypeptide(L)'
;MDTNEKHVKSQARSGSVLSEGAEIGTSTNVVINKALDRAYVRKMDLYLLPYLSIMYFFNSVDRSNLGNAETDGMSTDLNFVGEQFSLLILLFYIPNGLCDLPLNLLTKRFSGRVVLPGLMLGWGALSMIQVACKDFGGLLAVRLLIGALEAGFFAGTVFYLTLFYTRGELGFRIAIFFGSALLAAAFSGLISFGVFQIEGTAIKGWQYLFLLEGGLTVVFAVFAFWWLPESPHTAWFLNDEEKEAAKVRLLRDGSQELGVEFSIKECFSSWNNWKFFPWCVISFTYPVAFATSANFLPLVLRRLGYSTVVTNLLTVPPNFVGFLVLLGVTFHSDRTRERTYHIIGSLTLSMCGLVILAAIDAEHNKGVAYFATFLVAAGAYIPSCLVHSWHNNNNVNENSRAATTGLLVGLGNLGGILSAATFRTTYAPRYAPTLIATAGCNLTCIAFTFWLGTWMRRDNKRRDEAQGMIVKAEDVDTSELTEGEKDPRWRFRRPNDTDNLVFIGHQQSSRPIGIQLAGHVFYPEVLVEHVATRTKMADPTDLRIAIIGAGMGGLASALALAKKGFKHIEVFEMASDLGFVGAGIQLAPNLVRILTRLGCWEGIEAESTDVLEASIRGKVSRFPAQVGFNATNTDREKDGASNEELTHVVMNGIREKYSYPHCTGHRASLAGGLYDACKKESAIKWSFGCTFEGIDQFTPTPTFTVKPRNSEARQVQCDILLASDGVKSRVRTQLLARIGAPGVVEDTGQAAYRIMLPREKMLADPEMAELINSNQVTRWIGEKRHWIAYPVAGKTIYNMSSTQPDTHFAAAPTATYTTTGSKKGVLDVFSDFCPLIQRMLDMVPDGEVCEWKLRVHKPLPTWVYGTIALLGDACHPTLPHLNQGAALAIEDAAVLAEVLSRAPDSTPKTINKCLKVYELLRKDRTTTLVDLAAASGRTLHLGEGKAKAERDRQFLAAKQSGKDVPDKWASPDVQEMIYSHDCMKIAEERFDELYRGLESEGPNL
;
A
#
# COMPACT_ATOMS: atom_id res chain seq x y z
N MET A 1 -46.06 40.07 -47.93
CA MET A 1 -44.94 40.11 -48.88
C MET A 1 -43.76 40.70 -48.16
N ASP A 2 -42.74 39.87 -47.99
CA ASP A 2 -41.31 40.20 -48.00
C ASP A 2 -40.98 41.66 -48.31
N THR A 3 -40.07 42.31 -47.59
CA THR A 3 -38.64 41.96 -47.54
C THR A 3 -37.94 42.91 -46.56
N ASN A 4 -36.83 42.43 -45.97
CA ASN A 4 -35.60 43.16 -45.57
C ASN A 4 -35.73 44.46 -44.73
N GLU A 5 -34.91 44.78 -43.75
CA GLU A 5 -33.53 44.43 -43.38
C GLU A 5 -33.28 45.18 -42.06
N LYS A 6 -32.45 44.63 -41.15
CA LYS A 6 -31.36 45.36 -40.47
C LYS A 6 -30.62 44.48 -39.46
N HIS A 7 -29.31 44.34 -39.73
CA HIS A 7 -28.14 44.12 -38.86
C HIS A 7 -28.32 44.55 -37.38
N VAL A 8 -27.69 44.00 -36.33
CA VAL A 8 -26.46 43.20 -36.05
C VAL A 8 -26.57 42.88 -34.52
N LYS A 9 -26.29 41.72 -33.93
CA LYS A 9 -24.96 41.16 -33.55
C LYS A 9 -25.17 39.83 -32.79
N SER A 10 -24.25 38.90 -32.98
CA SER A 10 -24.30 37.48 -32.65
C SER A 10 -23.87 37.10 -31.22
N GLN A 11 -24.55 36.11 -30.63
CA GLN A 11 -23.93 35.05 -29.82
C GLN A 11 -24.56 33.71 -30.20
N ALA A 12 -23.77 32.87 -30.87
CA ALA A 12 -24.17 31.57 -31.38
C ALA A 12 -24.06 30.50 -30.29
N ARG A 13 -25.19 29.86 -29.98
CA ARG A 13 -25.27 28.45 -29.63
C ARG A 13 -25.34 27.66 -30.94
N SER A 14 -24.52 26.64 -31.12
CA SER A 14 -24.83 25.56 -32.06
C SER A 14 -24.57 24.22 -31.38
N GLY A 15 -25.64 23.45 -31.19
CA GLY A 15 -25.52 22.00 -31.21
C GLY A 15 -25.49 21.51 -32.66
N SER A 16 -24.85 20.38 -32.90
CA SER A 16 -25.17 19.54 -34.05
C SER A 16 -24.84 18.07 -33.79
N VAL A 17 -25.89 17.26 -33.84
CA VAL A 17 -26.00 15.96 -34.51
C VAL A 17 -25.17 14.80 -33.93
N LEU A 18 -25.87 13.95 -33.18
CA LEU A 18 -25.55 12.54 -32.97
C LEU A 18 -25.91 11.76 -34.25
N SER A 19 -24.94 11.03 -34.81
CA SER A 19 -25.18 9.94 -35.77
C SER A 19 -24.72 8.61 -35.14
N GLU A 20 -25.60 7.62 -35.27
CA GLU A 20 -25.50 6.24 -34.76
C GLU A 20 -24.26 5.48 -35.26
N GLY A 21 -23.80 4.53 -34.43
CA GLY A 21 -22.84 3.49 -34.82
C GLY A 21 -21.60 3.35 -33.93
N ALA A 22 -21.75 3.28 -32.60
CA ALA A 22 -20.65 2.86 -31.73
C ALA A 22 -20.65 1.33 -31.62
N GLU A 23 -19.75 0.69 -32.37
CA GLU A 23 -19.37 -0.71 -32.13
C GLU A 23 -18.87 -0.86 -30.69
N ILE A 24 -19.34 -1.92 -30.04
CA ILE A 24 -19.07 -2.28 -28.65
C ILE A 24 -17.56 -2.55 -28.51
N GLY A 25 -16.84 -1.60 -27.93
CA GLY A 25 -15.42 -1.63 -27.68
C GLY A 25 -15.01 -2.79 -26.78
N THR A 26 -13.97 -3.49 -27.23
CA THR A 26 -13.28 -4.61 -26.58
C THR A 26 -12.72 -4.20 -25.22
N SER A 27 -12.89 -5.05 -24.20
CA SER A 27 -12.40 -4.87 -22.84
C SER A 27 -10.87 -4.79 -22.77
N THR A 28 -10.34 -3.58 -22.58
CA THR A 28 -8.93 -3.34 -22.23
C THR A 28 -8.63 -3.90 -20.84
N ASN A 29 -7.85 -4.98 -20.75
CA ASN A 29 -7.28 -5.50 -19.51
C ASN A 29 -6.26 -4.48 -18.95
N VAL A 30 -6.68 -3.63 -18.03
CA VAL A 30 -5.81 -2.66 -17.35
C VAL A 30 -4.91 -3.39 -16.34
N VAL A 31 -3.60 -3.42 -16.59
CA VAL A 31 -2.60 -4.05 -15.72
C VAL A 31 -2.49 -3.28 -14.39
N ILE A 32 -2.78 -3.97 -13.28
CA ILE A 32 -2.91 -3.36 -11.94
C ILE A 32 -1.54 -3.17 -11.27
N ASN A 33 -1.06 -1.92 -11.18
CA ASN A 33 0.10 -1.58 -10.36
C ASN A 33 -0.29 -1.50 -8.86
N LYS A 34 -0.21 -2.63 -8.15
CA LYS A 34 -0.52 -2.74 -6.71
C LYS A 34 0.37 -1.88 -5.80
N ALA A 35 1.52 -1.41 -6.25
CA ALA A 35 2.39 -0.53 -5.48
C ALA A 35 1.87 0.93 -5.53
N LEU A 36 1.48 1.38 -6.73
CA LEU A 36 0.88 2.71 -6.95
C LEU A 36 -0.49 2.82 -6.26
N ASP A 37 -1.29 1.75 -6.33
CA ASP A 37 -2.54 1.61 -5.58
C ASP A 37 -2.35 1.78 -4.06
N ARG A 38 -1.26 1.23 -3.49
CA ARG A 38 -0.94 1.38 -2.07
C ARG A 38 -0.38 2.75 -1.73
N ALA A 39 0.41 3.36 -2.63
CA ALA A 39 0.95 4.70 -2.46
C ALA A 39 -0.15 5.76 -2.44
N TYR A 40 -1.10 5.69 -3.39
CA TYR A 40 -2.30 6.52 -3.43
C TYR A 40 -3.07 6.44 -2.10
N VAL A 41 -3.44 5.22 -1.68
CA VAL A 41 -4.21 5.02 -0.45
C VAL A 41 -3.47 5.56 0.78
N ARG A 42 -2.15 5.33 0.90
CA ARG A 42 -1.36 5.87 2.01
C ARG A 42 -1.35 7.39 2.05
N LYS A 43 -1.28 8.06 0.89
CA LYS A 43 -1.35 9.53 0.84
C LYS A 43 -2.74 10.03 1.20
N MET A 44 -3.79 9.40 0.70
CA MET A 44 -5.16 9.72 1.10
C MET A 44 -5.36 9.55 2.62
N ASP A 45 -4.87 8.45 3.17
CA ASP A 45 -4.93 8.13 4.61
C ASP A 45 -4.08 9.10 5.46
N LEU A 46 -3.07 9.78 4.89
CA LEU A 46 -2.19 10.72 5.59
C LEU A 46 -2.64 12.18 5.47
N TYR A 47 -3.18 12.59 4.32
CA TYR A 47 -3.51 14.00 4.04
C TYR A 47 -5.01 14.29 4.13
N LEU A 48 -5.86 13.40 3.64
CA LEU A 48 -7.30 13.64 3.59
C LEU A 48 -7.99 13.20 4.89
N LEU A 49 -7.74 11.96 5.30
CA LEU A 49 -8.47 11.34 6.41
C LEU A 49 -8.22 12.04 7.77
N PRO A 50 -6.97 12.37 8.17
CA PRO A 50 -6.74 13.03 9.46
C PRO A 50 -7.35 14.42 9.52
N TYR A 51 -7.37 15.15 8.39
CA TYR A 51 -7.95 16.48 8.32
C TYR A 51 -9.48 16.43 8.51
N LEU A 52 -10.16 15.51 7.81
CA LEU A 52 -11.60 15.28 8.00
C LEU A 52 -11.91 14.83 9.44
N SER A 53 -11.07 13.98 10.04
CA SER A 53 -11.20 13.59 11.46
C SER A 53 -11.09 14.79 12.40
N ILE A 54 -10.18 15.74 12.15
CA ILE A 54 -10.04 16.98 12.95
C ILE A 54 -11.27 17.86 12.79
N MET A 55 -11.79 18.03 11.57
CA MET A 55 -13.02 18.81 11.36
C MET A 55 -14.21 18.19 12.14
N TYR A 56 -14.31 16.86 12.14
CA TYR A 56 -15.36 16.17 12.90
C TYR A 56 -15.14 16.15 14.41
N PHE A 57 -13.87 16.18 14.85
CA PHE A 57 -13.52 16.38 16.25
C PHE A 57 -14.09 17.72 16.74
N PHE A 58 -13.86 18.80 16.00
CA PHE A 58 -14.42 20.12 16.33
C PHE A 58 -15.95 20.14 16.29
N ASN A 59 -16.57 19.48 15.31
CA ASN A 59 -18.03 19.33 15.27
C ASN A 59 -18.57 18.64 16.55
N SER A 60 -17.90 17.57 17.00
CA SER A 60 -18.31 16.84 18.20
C SER A 60 -18.06 17.63 19.49
N VAL A 61 -16.95 18.36 19.55
CA VAL A 61 -16.58 19.26 20.63
C VAL A 61 -17.62 20.39 20.75
N ASP A 62 -17.96 21.08 19.66
CA ASP A 62 -19.00 22.12 19.60
C ASP A 62 -20.37 21.61 20.09
N ARG A 63 -20.75 20.38 19.72
CA ARG A 63 -22.00 19.74 20.19
C ARG A 63 -21.98 19.49 21.70
N SER A 64 -20.85 19.03 22.23
CA SER A 64 -20.68 18.74 23.65
C SER A 64 -20.67 19.98 24.56
N ASN A 65 -20.35 21.15 24.01
CA ASN A 65 -20.29 22.40 24.77
C ASN A 65 -21.55 22.75 25.53
N LEU A 66 -22.72 22.42 24.98
CA LEU A 66 -23.98 22.69 25.68
C LEU A 66 -24.05 21.95 27.02
N GLY A 67 -23.64 20.68 27.03
CA GLY A 67 -23.64 19.85 28.23
C GLY A 67 -22.63 20.34 29.25
N ASN A 68 -21.44 20.77 28.79
CA ASN A 68 -20.41 21.32 29.67
C ASN A 68 -20.81 22.70 30.22
N ALA A 69 -21.36 23.58 29.39
CA ALA A 69 -21.86 24.90 29.79
C ALA A 69 -22.96 24.80 30.85
N GLU A 70 -23.82 23.77 30.76
CA GLU A 70 -24.81 23.49 31.79
C GLU A 70 -24.18 23.18 33.14
N THR A 71 -23.01 22.51 33.16
CA THR A 71 -22.29 22.25 34.41
C THR A 71 -21.69 23.51 35.06
N ASP A 72 -21.51 24.59 34.28
CA ASP A 72 -21.05 25.91 34.73
C ASP A 72 -22.22 26.88 35.02
N GLY A 73 -23.45 26.37 35.11
CA GLY A 73 -24.61 27.16 35.53
C GLY A 73 -25.28 27.99 34.43
N MET A 74 -25.06 27.68 33.14
CA MET A 74 -25.67 28.38 32.01
C MET A 74 -27.20 28.51 32.12
N SER A 75 -27.91 27.46 32.55
CA SER A 75 -29.37 27.52 32.77
C SER A 75 -29.78 28.54 33.84
N THR A 76 -28.95 28.76 34.86
CA THR A 76 -29.20 29.79 35.88
C THR A 76 -28.96 31.19 35.32
N ASP A 77 -27.86 31.39 34.57
CA ASP A 77 -27.53 32.66 33.94
C ASP A 77 -28.58 33.10 32.89
N LEU A 78 -29.14 32.16 32.13
CA LEU A 78 -30.15 32.41 31.08
C LEU A 78 -31.60 32.25 31.56
N ASN A 79 -31.81 32.00 32.85
CA ASN A 79 -33.13 31.83 33.49
C ASN A 79 -34.01 30.74 32.84
N PHE A 80 -33.47 29.54 32.63
CA PHE A 80 -34.25 28.42 32.11
C PHE A 80 -35.32 27.96 33.11
N VAL A 81 -36.51 27.64 32.61
CA VAL A 81 -37.66 27.20 33.40
C VAL A 81 -38.04 25.77 33.02
N GLY A 82 -38.12 24.88 34.02
CA GLY A 82 -38.57 23.51 33.85
C GLY A 82 -37.66 22.68 32.94
N GLU A 83 -38.22 22.11 31.88
CA GLU A 83 -37.55 21.18 30.94
C GLU A 83 -36.96 21.89 29.70
N GLN A 84 -36.74 23.20 29.77
CA GLN A 84 -36.24 23.99 28.63
C GLN A 84 -34.88 23.51 28.11
N PHE A 85 -33.98 23.05 28.99
CA PHE A 85 -32.70 22.47 28.58
C PHE A 85 -32.88 21.21 27.71
N SER A 86 -33.71 20.27 28.17
CA SER A 86 -34.07 19.05 27.43
C SER A 86 -34.74 19.38 26.10
N LEU A 87 -35.60 20.41 26.08
CA LEU A 87 -36.27 20.89 24.87
C LEU A 87 -35.28 21.46 23.85
N LEU A 88 -34.23 22.16 24.29
CA LEU A 88 -33.20 22.71 23.42
C LEU A 88 -32.39 21.62 22.71
N ILE A 89 -32.05 20.53 23.42
CA ILE A 89 -31.40 19.35 22.84
C ILE A 89 -32.34 18.64 21.85
N LEU A 90 -33.61 18.48 22.23
CA LEU A 90 -34.60 17.79 21.38
C LEU A 90 -34.86 18.55 20.08
N LEU A 91 -35.10 19.86 20.17
CA LEU A 91 -35.44 20.69 19.02
C LEU A 91 -34.26 20.84 18.05
N PHE A 92 -33.01 20.73 18.53
CA PHE A 92 -31.82 20.72 17.69
C PHE A 92 -31.82 19.56 16.67
N TYR A 93 -32.29 18.37 17.05
CA TYR A 93 -32.28 17.19 16.18
C TYR A 93 -33.27 17.30 15.00
N ILE A 94 -34.28 18.17 15.08
CA ILE A 94 -35.28 18.35 14.01
C ILE A 94 -34.63 18.94 12.74
N PRO A 95 -34.04 20.15 12.75
CA PRO A 95 -33.33 20.66 11.58
C PRO A 95 -32.10 19.81 11.26
N ASN A 96 -31.44 19.22 12.27
CA ASN A 96 -30.28 18.36 12.04
C ASN A 96 -30.61 17.11 11.21
N GLY A 97 -31.78 16.51 11.40
CA GLY A 97 -32.24 15.39 10.58
C GLY A 97 -32.85 15.79 9.23
N LEU A 98 -33.61 16.90 9.18
CA LEU A 98 -34.32 17.33 7.97
C LEU A 98 -33.41 18.00 6.93
N CYS A 99 -32.41 18.77 7.36
CA CYS A 99 -31.48 19.47 6.47
C CYS A 99 -30.37 18.56 5.92
N ASP A 100 -30.27 17.33 6.41
CA ASP A 100 -29.22 16.39 6.06
C ASP A 100 -29.26 15.98 4.58
N LEU A 101 -30.44 15.58 4.11
CA LEU A 101 -30.68 15.27 2.69
C LEU A 101 -30.38 16.46 1.76
N PRO A 102 -30.99 17.66 1.92
CA PRO A 102 -30.76 18.76 1.00
C PRO A 102 -29.30 19.24 1.02
N LEU A 103 -28.66 19.31 2.19
CA LEU A 103 -27.24 19.69 2.27
C LEU A 103 -26.33 18.65 1.64
N ASN A 104 -26.64 17.36 1.76
CA ASN A 104 -25.84 16.33 1.10
C ASN A 104 -25.98 16.35 -0.43
N LEU A 105 -27.17 16.71 -0.94
CA LEU A 105 -27.37 16.96 -2.38
C LEU A 105 -26.56 18.19 -2.84
N LEU A 106 -26.44 19.22 -2.00
CA LEU A 106 -25.55 20.36 -2.28
C LEU A 106 -24.08 19.94 -2.32
N THR A 107 -23.64 19.03 -1.45
CA THR A 107 -22.29 18.45 -1.48
C THR A 107 -22.00 17.78 -2.82
N LYS A 108 -22.97 17.05 -3.39
CA LYS A 108 -22.85 16.48 -4.75
C LYS A 108 -22.85 17.56 -5.84
N ARG A 109 -23.65 18.62 -5.68
CA ARG A 109 -23.79 19.69 -6.70
C ARG A 109 -22.61 20.66 -6.76
N PHE A 110 -22.06 21.04 -5.61
CA PHE A 110 -21.05 22.11 -5.48
C PHE A 110 -19.69 21.60 -4.95
N SER A 111 -19.50 20.28 -4.91
CA SER A 111 -18.34 19.59 -4.37
C SER A 111 -18.18 19.69 -2.84
N GLY A 112 -17.65 18.61 -2.24
CA GLY A 112 -17.32 18.56 -0.82
C GLY A 112 -16.24 19.58 -0.42
N ARG A 113 -15.37 19.99 -1.35
CA ARG A 113 -14.34 21.02 -1.12
C ARG A 113 -14.91 22.36 -0.66
N VAL A 114 -16.09 22.73 -1.15
CA VAL A 114 -16.70 24.04 -0.84
C VAL A 114 -17.78 23.89 0.23
N VAL A 115 -18.61 22.86 0.12
CA VAL A 115 -19.77 22.69 1.00
C VAL A 115 -19.32 22.31 2.42
N LEU A 116 -18.41 21.35 2.60
CA LEU A 116 -18.01 20.91 3.95
C LEU A 116 -17.35 22.04 4.77
N PRO A 117 -16.38 22.81 4.24
CA PRO A 117 -15.84 23.96 4.94
C PRO A 117 -16.86 25.10 5.14
N GLY A 118 -17.76 25.32 4.16
CA GLY A 118 -18.80 26.34 4.27
C GLY A 118 -19.79 26.06 5.40
N LEU A 119 -20.19 24.80 5.57
CA LEU A 119 -20.98 24.37 6.73
C LEU A 119 -20.19 24.62 8.03
N MET A 120 -18.91 24.23 8.08
CA MET A 120 -18.04 24.38 9.26
C MET A 120 -17.87 25.82 9.70
N LEU A 121 -17.66 26.70 8.73
CA LEU A 121 -17.57 28.13 8.95
C LEU A 121 -18.88 28.68 9.52
N GLY A 122 -20.01 28.23 8.97
CA GLY A 122 -21.34 28.67 9.38
C GLY A 122 -21.68 28.25 10.82
N TRP A 123 -21.53 26.97 11.17
CA TRP A 123 -21.84 26.52 12.53
C TRP A 123 -20.81 27.04 13.55
N GLY A 124 -19.52 27.11 13.21
CA GLY A 124 -18.49 27.67 14.09
C GLY A 124 -18.72 29.16 14.40
N ALA A 125 -19.12 29.95 13.40
CA ALA A 125 -19.48 31.35 13.60
C ALA A 125 -20.73 31.50 14.49
N LEU A 126 -21.77 30.68 14.26
CA LEU A 126 -22.95 30.65 15.11
C LEU A 126 -22.63 30.17 16.54
N SER A 127 -21.68 29.24 16.69
CA SER A 127 -21.22 28.77 18.00
C SER A 127 -20.65 29.93 18.83
N MET A 128 -19.85 30.80 18.23
CA MET A 128 -19.36 32.01 18.90
C MET A 128 -20.50 33.01 19.21
N ILE A 129 -21.48 33.15 18.32
CA ILE A 129 -22.63 34.05 18.50
C ILE A 129 -23.50 33.64 19.71
N GLN A 130 -23.53 32.36 20.10
CA GLN A 130 -24.29 31.89 21.28
C GLN A 130 -23.92 32.66 22.56
N VAL A 131 -22.70 33.18 22.67
CA VAL A 131 -22.23 33.97 23.81
C VAL A 131 -23.03 35.27 24.00
N ALA A 132 -23.60 35.80 22.92
CA ALA A 132 -24.41 37.01 22.96
C ALA A 132 -25.87 36.77 23.36
N CYS A 133 -26.31 35.51 23.47
CA CYS A 133 -27.68 35.17 23.86
C CYS A 133 -27.92 35.49 25.35
N LYS A 134 -29.09 36.05 25.66
CA LYS A 134 -29.48 36.45 27.04
C LYS A 134 -30.72 35.73 27.56
N ASP A 135 -31.39 34.95 26.71
CA ASP A 135 -32.61 34.22 27.03
C ASP A 135 -32.67 32.87 26.30
N PHE A 136 -33.65 32.06 26.68
CA PHE A 136 -33.92 30.76 26.06
C PHE A 136 -34.25 30.88 24.56
N GLY A 137 -35.02 31.89 24.17
CA GLY A 137 -35.49 32.05 22.79
C GLY A 137 -34.35 32.35 21.81
N GLY A 138 -33.44 33.24 22.18
CA GLY A 138 -32.25 33.57 21.43
C GLY A 138 -31.30 32.38 21.29
N LEU A 139 -31.07 31.64 22.39
CA LEU A 139 -30.22 30.45 22.34
C LEU A 139 -30.85 29.35 21.48
N LEU A 140 -32.16 29.13 21.60
CA LEU A 140 -32.89 28.16 20.79
C LEU A 140 -32.81 28.51 19.29
N ALA A 141 -32.99 29.78 18.91
CA ALA A 141 -32.91 30.21 17.52
C ALA A 141 -31.53 29.92 16.92
N VAL A 142 -30.45 30.29 17.61
CA VAL A 142 -29.08 30.00 17.17
C VAL A 142 -28.85 28.49 17.08
N ARG A 143 -29.35 27.71 18.04
CA ARG A 143 -29.23 26.25 18.06
C ARG A 143 -29.93 25.56 16.90
N LEU A 144 -31.10 26.03 16.50
CA LEU A 144 -31.80 25.50 15.32
C LEU A 144 -30.99 25.75 14.04
N LEU A 145 -30.35 26.91 13.92
CA LEU A 145 -29.48 27.24 12.79
C LEU A 145 -28.19 26.41 12.78
N ILE A 146 -27.56 26.22 13.94
CA ILE A 146 -26.41 25.31 14.09
C ILE A 146 -26.84 23.89 13.70
N GLY A 147 -27.97 23.41 14.20
CA GLY A 147 -28.50 22.09 13.86
C GLY A 147 -28.72 21.91 12.36
N ALA A 148 -29.25 22.93 11.68
CA ALA A 148 -29.40 22.93 10.23
C ALA A 148 -28.06 22.83 9.49
N LEU A 149 -27.05 23.61 9.89
CA LEU A 149 -25.73 23.65 9.23
C LEU A 149 -24.87 22.43 9.54
N GLU A 150 -24.95 21.87 10.75
CA GLU A 150 -24.22 20.65 11.11
C GLU A 150 -24.74 19.41 10.39
N ALA A 151 -26.00 19.41 9.97
CA ALA A 151 -26.69 18.24 9.41
C ALA A 151 -25.85 17.56 8.31
N GLY A 152 -25.56 18.31 7.24
CA GLY A 152 -24.91 17.77 6.05
C GLY A 152 -23.44 17.40 6.20
N PHE A 153 -22.82 17.63 7.36
CA PHE A 153 -21.37 17.43 7.52
C PHE A 153 -20.99 15.95 7.55
N PHE A 154 -21.68 15.13 8.36
CA PHE A 154 -21.39 13.70 8.45
C PHE A 154 -21.79 12.98 7.15
N ALA A 155 -23.00 13.19 6.66
CA ALA A 155 -23.47 12.61 5.40
C ALA A 155 -22.60 13.03 4.22
N GLY A 156 -22.26 14.32 4.16
CA GLY A 156 -21.37 14.91 3.16
C GLY A 156 -19.99 14.30 3.18
N THR A 157 -19.40 14.11 4.36
CA THR A 157 -18.07 13.51 4.49
C THR A 157 -18.08 12.03 4.11
N VAL A 158 -19.09 11.27 4.54
CA VAL A 158 -19.24 9.85 4.15
C VAL A 158 -19.35 9.73 2.64
N PHE A 159 -20.23 10.53 2.00
CA PHE A 159 -20.36 10.57 0.55
C PHE A 159 -19.04 10.96 -0.12
N TYR A 160 -18.39 12.02 0.38
CA TYR A 160 -17.12 12.51 -0.15
C TYR A 160 -16.01 11.46 -0.06
N LEU A 161 -15.90 10.69 1.03
CA LEU A 161 -14.97 9.55 1.13
C LEU A 161 -15.23 8.47 0.07
N THR A 162 -16.48 8.28 -0.36
CA THR A 162 -16.81 7.32 -1.44
C THR A 162 -16.29 7.73 -2.82
N LEU A 163 -15.85 8.98 -2.98
CA LEU A 163 -15.22 9.47 -4.21
C LEU A 163 -13.71 9.19 -4.27
N PHE A 164 -13.08 8.90 -3.13
CA PHE A 164 -11.63 8.69 -3.05
C PHE A 164 -11.24 7.26 -2.70
N TYR A 165 -12.07 6.55 -1.94
CA TYR A 165 -11.79 5.21 -1.44
C TYR A 165 -12.67 4.15 -2.09
N THR A 166 -12.11 2.94 -2.17
CA THR A 166 -12.87 1.79 -2.68
C THR A 166 -13.81 1.22 -1.63
N ARG A 167 -14.82 0.46 -2.07
CA ARG A 167 -15.83 -0.19 -1.22
C ARG A 167 -15.23 -1.09 -0.14
N GLY A 168 -14.10 -1.75 -0.45
CA GLY A 168 -13.39 -2.63 0.49
C GLY A 168 -12.61 -1.90 1.59
N GLU A 169 -12.44 -0.59 1.43
CA GLU A 169 -11.59 0.26 2.27
C GLU A 169 -12.39 1.28 3.09
N LEU A 170 -13.62 1.55 2.67
CA LEU A 170 -14.45 2.63 3.17
C LEU A 170 -14.82 2.47 4.66
N GLY A 171 -15.08 1.24 5.12
CA GLY A 171 -15.62 1.01 6.47
C GLY A 171 -14.68 1.42 7.60
N PHE A 172 -13.43 0.97 7.56
CA PHE A 172 -12.40 1.33 8.54
C PHE A 172 -12.06 2.82 8.51
N ARG A 173 -12.14 3.47 7.34
CA ARG A 173 -11.84 4.90 7.19
C ARG A 173 -12.96 5.78 7.73
N ILE A 174 -14.22 5.40 7.49
CA ILE A 174 -15.36 6.02 8.18
C ILE A 174 -15.19 5.86 9.70
N ALA A 175 -14.65 4.74 10.18
CA ALA A 175 -14.40 4.52 11.61
C ALA A 175 -13.28 5.40 12.19
N ILE A 176 -12.20 5.67 11.46
CA ILE A 176 -11.17 6.64 11.87
C ILE A 176 -11.74 8.07 11.90
N PHE A 177 -12.54 8.42 10.89
CA PHE A 177 -13.23 9.70 10.82
C PHE A 177 -14.22 9.88 11.99
N PHE A 178 -15.20 9.00 12.10
CA PHE A 178 -16.25 9.07 13.11
C PHE A 178 -15.72 8.81 14.52
N GLY A 179 -14.65 8.00 14.65
CA GLY A 179 -13.98 7.73 15.92
C GLY A 179 -13.39 8.98 16.57
N SER A 180 -13.17 10.07 15.81
CA SER A 180 -12.78 11.34 16.41
C SER A 180 -13.87 11.93 17.31
N ALA A 181 -15.14 11.55 17.16
CA ALA A 181 -16.20 11.93 18.10
C ALA A 181 -16.01 11.31 19.50
N LEU A 182 -15.52 10.06 19.57
CA LEU A 182 -15.19 9.40 20.85
C LEU A 182 -13.99 10.06 21.52
N LEU A 183 -12.99 10.46 20.72
CA LEU A 183 -11.87 11.25 21.21
C LEU A 183 -12.33 12.63 21.68
N ALA A 184 -13.17 13.32 20.92
CA ALA A 184 -13.77 14.59 21.30
C ALA A 184 -14.53 14.48 22.63
N ALA A 185 -15.35 13.45 22.80
CA ALA A 185 -16.06 13.20 24.05
C ALA A 185 -15.11 12.96 25.24
N ALA A 186 -13.94 12.35 25.00
CA ALA A 186 -12.91 12.17 26.03
C ALA A 186 -12.15 13.47 26.36
N PHE A 187 -11.89 14.35 25.38
CA PHE A 187 -11.10 15.58 25.60
C PHE A 187 -11.95 16.80 25.97
N SER A 188 -13.21 16.85 25.55
CA SER A 188 -14.12 17.98 25.76
C SER A 188 -14.30 18.36 27.25
N GLY A 189 -14.44 17.35 28.12
CA GLY A 189 -14.52 17.59 29.57
C GLY A 189 -13.24 18.17 30.18
N LEU A 190 -12.06 17.82 29.62
CA LEU A 190 -10.77 18.37 30.05
C LEU A 190 -10.60 19.82 29.61
N ILE A 191 -11.00 20.17 28.39
CA ILE A 191 -10.97 21.55 27.88
C ILE A 191 -11.87 22.43 28.75
N SER A 192 -13.10 21.96 29.01
CA SER A 192 -14.06 22.67 29.86
C SER A 192 -13.52 22.90 31.26
N PHE A 193 -12.91 21.88 31.89
CA PHE A 193 -12.28 22.02 33.20
C PHE A 193 -11.21 23.13 33.23
N GLY A 194 -10.37 23.22 32.20
CA GLY A 194 -9.33 24.24 32.09
C GLY A 194 -9.89 25.65 31.87
N VAL A 195 -10.89 25.79 31.00
CA VAL A 195 -11.53 27.09 30.69
C VAL A 195 -12.31 27.63 31.89
N PHE A 196 -12.96 26.78 32.68
CA PHE A 196 -13.72 27.21 33.86
C PHE A 196 -12.84 27.73 35.01
N GLN A 197 -11.52 27.58 34.95
CA GLN A 197 -10.61 28.21 35.92
C GLN A 197 -10.38 29.72 35.65
N ILE A 198 -10.90 30.25 34.54
CA ILE A 198 -10.75 31.66 34.18
C ILE A 198 -11.81 32.47 34.95
N GLU A 199 -11.41 32.99 36.12
CA GLU A 199 -12.25 33.82 36.98
C GLU A 199 -11.90 35.33 36.87
N GLY A 200 -12.85 36.22 37.16
CA GLY A 200 -12.60 37.67 37.29
C GLY A 200 -12.71 38.51 36.00
N THR A 201 -13.28 37.96 34.94
CA THR A 201 -13.45 38.59 33.61
C THR A 201 -14.88 39.08 33.35
N ALA A 202 -15.07 39.93 32.34
CA ALA A 202 -16.38 40.48 31.97
C ALA A 202 -17.37 39.45 31.37
N ILE A 203 -16.89 38.28 30.94
CA ILE A 203 -17.67 37.17 30.41
C ILE A 203 -17.47 35.90 31.27
N LYS A 204 -18.49 35.04 31.29
CA LYS A 204 -18.58 33.82 32.10
C LYS A 204 -17.73 32.68 31.54
N GLY A 205 -17.43 31.66 32.36
CA GLY A 205 -16.63 30.50 31.96
C GLY A 205 -17.21 29.76 30.73
N TRP A 206 -18.51 29.47 30.75
CA TRP A 206 -19.22 28.89 29.61
C TRP A 206 -19.20 29.75 28.33
N GLN A 207 -19.12 31.07 28.47
CA GLN A 207 -19.01 31.98 27.32
C GLN A 207 -17.62 31.90 26.68
N TYR A 208 -16.55 31.80 27.48
CA TYR A 208 -15.20 31.54 26.93
C TYR A 208 -15.13 30.21 26.19
N LEU A 209 -15.80 29.19 26.70
CA LEU A 209 -15.83 27.86 26.07
C LEU A 209 -16.36 27.95 24.63
N PHE A 210 -17.52 28.58 24.41
CA PHE A 210 -18.09 28.77 23.07
C PHE A 210 -17.24 29.66 22.16
N LEU A 211 -16.57 30.68 22.70
CA LEU A 211 -15.68 31.56 21.91
C LEU A 211 -14.40 30.83 21.46
N LEU A 212 -13.75 30.10 22.36
CA LEU A 212 -12.50 29.40 22.06
C LEU A 212 -12.72 28.27 21.07
N GLU A 213 -13.70 27.41 21.34
CA GLU A 213 -13.94 26.24 20.49
C GLU A 213 -14.57 26.63 19.15
N GLY A 214 -15.56 27.53 19.16
CA GLY A 214 -16.13 28.07 17.92
C GLY A 214 -15.10 28.84 17.09
N GLY A 215 -14.18 29.57 17.73
CA GLY A 215 -13.09 30.28 17.06
C GLY A 215 -12.09 29.33 16.39
N LEU A 216 -11.69 28.25 17.08
CA LEU A 216 -10.86 27.21 16.49
C LEU A 216 -11.57 26.52 15.33
N THR A 217 -12.87 26.22 15.47
CA THR A 217 -13.70 25.68 14.38
C THR A 217 -13.65 26.58 13.14
N VAL A 218 -13.80 27.90 13.30
CA VAL A 218 -13.70 28.85 12.18
C VAL A 218 -12.32 28.86 11.53
N VAL A 219 -11.24 28.84 12.31
CA VAL A 219 -9.87 28.82 11.77
C VAL A 219 -9.62 27.57 10.92
N PHE A 220 -10.01 26.39 11.42
CA PHE A 220 -9.88 25.14 10.66
C PHE A 220 -10.83 25.09 9.46
N ALA A 221 -12.02 25.68 9.54
CA ALA A 221 -12.94 25.81 8.40
C ALA A 221 -12.30 26.62 7.27
N VAL A 222 -11.70 27.76 7.59
CA VAL A 222 -11.05 28.63 6.60
C VAL A 222 -9.89 27.88 5.93
N PHE A 223 -9.04 27.19 6.71
CA PHE A 223 -7.93 26.42 6.15
C PHE A 223 -8.40 25.25 5.26
N ALA A 224 -9.57 24.68 5.54
CA ALA A 224 -10.11 23.53 4.81
C ALA A 224 -10.38 23.82 3.32
N PHE A 225 -10.69 25.07 2.93
CA PHE A 225 -10.95 25.46 1.54
C PHE A 225 -9.72 25.27 0.63
N TRP A 226 -8.50 25.42 1.17
CA TRP A 226 -7.26 25.17 0.44
C TRP A 226 -6.76 23.74 0.59
N TRP A 227 -7.09 23.07 1.70
CA TRP A 227 -6.59 21.72 1.99
C TRP A 227 -7.38 20.62 1.26
N LEU A 228 -8.71 20.71 1.23
CA LEU A 228 -9.56 19.65 0.66
C LEU A 228 -9.56 19.68 -0.88
N PRO A 229 -9.25 18.57 -1.55
CA PRO A 229 -9.34 18.48 -3.01
C PRO A 229 -10.78 18.30 -3.48
N GLU A 230 -11.11 18.67 -4.72
CA GLU A 230 -12.46 18.45 -5.25
C GLU A 230 -12.69 17.00 -5.70
N SER A 231 -11.64 16.38 -6.23
CA SER A 231 -11.63 15.03 -6.77
C SER A 231 -10.20 14.47 -6.70
N PRO A 232 -10.00 13.16 -6.88
CA PRO A 232 -8.65 12.58 -6.94
C PRO A 232 -7.73 13.28 -7.96
N HIS A 233 -8.27 13.74 -9.08
CA HIS A 233 -7.51 14.46 -10.12
C HIS A 233 -7.03 15.84 -9.69
N THR A 234 -7.76 16.52 -8.83
CA THR A 234 -7.43 17.87 -8.34
C THR A 234 -6.63 17.85 -7.03
N ALA A 235 -6.28 16.65 -6.53
CA ALA A 235 -5.50 16.51 -5.30
C ALA A 235 -4.08 17.05 -5.47
N TRP A 236 -3.77 18.11 -4.72
CA TRP A 236 -2.49 18.82 -4.77
C TRP A 236 -1.31 18.00 -4.23
N PHE A 237 -1.57 16.98 -3.40
CA PHE A 237 -0.54 16.11 -2.82
C PHE A 237 -0.28 14.83 -3.62
N LEU A 238 -1.05 14.57 -4.69
CA LEU A 238 -0.86 13.44 -5.60
C LEU A 238 -0.03 13.84 -6.82
N ASN A 239 0.87 12.95 -7.25
CA ASN A 239 1.54 13.11 -8.54
C ASN A 239 0.65 12.60 -9.69
N ASP A 240 1.03 12.86 -10.93
CA ASP A 240 0.17 12.57 -12.08
C ASP A 240 -0.03 11.07 -12.31
N GLU A 241 0.97 10.23 -11.99
CA GLU A 241 0.82 8.77 -12.02
C GLU A 241 -0.21 8.27 -10.97
N GLU A 242 -0.19 8.81 -9.75
CA GLU A 242 -1.15 8.47 -8.69
C GLU A 242 -2.57 8.95 -9.02
N LYS A 243 -2.71 10.08 -9.74
CA LYS A 243 -4.01 10.58 -10.22
C LYS A 243 -4.61 9.65 -11.27
N GLU A 244 -3.80 9.17 -12.22
CA GLU A 244 -4.26 8.20 -13.22
C GLU A 244 -4.55 6.83 -12.59
N ALA A 245 -3.77 6.42 -11.60
CA ALA A 245 -4.08 5.22 -10.81
C ALA A 245 -5.42 5.35 -10.07
N ALA A 246 -5.70 6.52 -9.50
CA ALA A 246 -6.97 6.80 -8.84
C ALA A 246 -8.16 6.68 -9.82
N LYS A 247 -8.01 7.17 -11.05
CA LYS A 247 -9.02 7.05 -12.12
C LYS A 247 -9.31 5.60 -12.45
N VAL A 248 -8.28 4.83 -12.80
CA VAL A 248 -8.40 3.40 -13.12
C VAL A 248 -9.03 2.62 -11.97
N ARG A 249 -8.62 2.92 -10.74
CA ARG A 249 -9.09 2.28 -9.52
C ARG A 249 -10.58 2.53 -9.26
N LEU A 250 -11.03 3.77 -9.43
CA LEU A 250 -12.44 4.14 -9.22
C LEU A 250 -13.34 3.64 -10.34
N LEU A 251 -12.86 3.63 -11.60
CA LEU A 251 -13.58 3.03 -12.72
C LEU A 251 -13.81 1.53 -12.50
N ARG A 252 -12.83 0.80 -11.96
CA ARG A 252 -12.96 -0.62 -11.58
C ARG A 252 -13.97 -0.86 -10.45
N ASP A 253 -13.99 0.02 -9.45
CA ASP A 253 -14.79 -0.16 -8.22
C ASP A 253 -16.20 0.48 -8.28
N GLY A 254 -16.50 1.26 -9.31
CA GLY A 254 -17.87 1.61 -9.67
C GLY A 254 -18.07 3.07 -10.04
N SER A 255 -17.94 3.37 -11.33
CA SER A 255 -18.79 4.30 -12.08
C SER A 255 -18.40 4.16 -13.55
N GLN A 256 -19.36 4.04 -14.47
CA GLN A 256 -19.06 4.06 -15.92
C GLN A 256 -18.50 5.42 -16.36
N GLU A 257 -18.73 6.47 -15.56
CA GLU A 257 -18.25 7.83 -15.79
C GLU A 257 -17.85 8.48 -14.47
N LEU A 258 -16.62 8.97 -14.35
CA LEU A 258 -16.21 9.81 -13.22
C LEU A 258 -16.84 11.19 -13.39
N GLY A 259 -17.59 11.65 -12.38
CA GLY A 259 -18.18 12.98 -12.38
C GLY A 259 -19.53 13.08 -13.10
N VAL A 260 -20.41 12.08 -12.93
CA VAL A 260 -21.79 12.12 -13.45
C VAL A 260 -22.46 13.43 -13.04
N GLU A 261 -23.09 14.12 -14.00
CA GLU A 261 -23.80 15.37 -13.73
C GLU A 261 -24.90 15.15 -12.67
N PHE A 262 -25.14 16.20 -11.87
CA PHE A 262 -26.15 16.15 -10.82
C PHE A 262 -27.56 15.98 -11.44
N SER A 263 -28.19 14.84 -11.16
CA SER A 263 -29.54 14.52 -11.63
C SER A 263 -30.46 14.19 -10.47
N ILE A 264 -31.44 15.08 -10.23
CA ILE A 264 -32.44 14.91 -9.17
C ILE A 264 -33.25 13.62 -9.39
N LYS A 265 -33.57 13.27 -10.64
CA LYS A 265 -34.36 12.07 -10.94
C LYS A 265 -33.60 10.80 -10.56
N GLU A 266 -32.29 10.75 -10.81
CA GLU A 266 -31.45 9.60 -10.47
C GLU A 266 -31.20 9.48 -8.97
N CYS A 267 -31.10 10.60 -8.25
CA CYS A 267 -30.97 10.63 -6.80
C CYS A 267 -32.01 9.73 -6.10
N PHE A 268 -33.26 9.79 -6.53
CA PHE A 268 -34.37 9.06 -5.92
C PHE A 268 -34.69 7.71 -6.58
N SER A 269 -33.94 7.30 -7.61
CA SER A 269 -34.23 6.09 -8.40
C SER A 269 -34.23 4.79 -7.58
N SER A 270 -33.36 4.70 -6.57
CA SER A 270 -33.21 3.49 -5.73
C SER A 270 -34.22 3.38 -4.61
N TRP A 271 -35.03 4.41 -4.35
CA TRP A 271 -35.97 4.43 -3.23
C TRP A 271 -37.22 3.58 -3.47
N ASN A 272 -37.53 3.27 -4.73
CA ASN A 272 -38.62 2.36 -5.09
C ASN A 272 -38.29 0.88 -4.83
N ASN A 273 -37.05 0.56 -4.41
CA ASN A 273 -36.66 -0.80 -4.07
C ASN A 273 -37.20 -1.16 -2.68
N TRP A 274 -37.82 -2.34 -2.53
CA TRP A 274 -38.36 -2.79 -1.24
C TRP A 274 -37.31 -2.82 -0.13
N LYS A 275 -36.02 -3.02 -0.47
CA LYS A 275 -34.87 -2.97 0.46
C LYS A 275 -34.64 -1.61 1.09
N PHE A 276 -35.16 -0.54 0.50
CA PHE A 276 -35.03 0.80 1.04
C PHE A 276 -35.73 0.93 2.41
N PHE A 277 -36.88 0.26 2.57
CA PHE A 277 -37.62 0.25 3.83
C PHE A 277 -36.80 -0.30 5.03
N PRO A 278 -36.20 -1.51 4.97
CA PRO A 278 -35.35 -1.98 6.07
C PRO A 278 -34.15 -1.07 6.33
N TRP A 279 -33.57 -0.42 5.31
CA TRP A 279 -32.50 0.56 5.52
C TRP A 279 -32.96 1.77 6.33
N CYS A 280 -34.17 2.29 6.07
CA CYS A 280 -34.73 3.40 6.84
C CYS A 280 -34.97 3.00 8.30
N VAL A 281 -35.50 1.80 8.56
CA VAL A 281 -35.72 1.29 9.92
C VAL A 281 -34.41 1.11 10.67
N ILE A 282 -33.41 0.48 10.04
CA ILE A 282 -32.06 0.31 10.62
C ILE A 282 -31.47 1.68 10.94
N SER A 283 -31.55 2.63 10.01
CA SER A 283 -30.92 3.95 10.15
C SER A 283 -31.56 4.83 11.20
N PHE A 284 -32.88 4.72 11.40
CA PHE A 284 -33.57 5.41 12.49
C PHE A 284 -33.27 4.81 13.87
N THR A 285 -33.03 3.50 13.94
CA THR A 285 -32.95 2.76 15.22
C THR A 285 -31.53 2.61 15.77
N TYR A 286 -30.50 2.40 14.94
CA TYR A 286 -29.12 2.23 15.41
C TYR A 286 -28.56 3.43 16.22
N PRO A 287 -28.81 4.70 15.85
CA PRO A 287 -28.13 5.84 16.45
C PRO A 287 -28.76 6.27 17.77
N VAL A 288 -29.90 5.69 18.17
CA VAL A 288 -30.53 5.95 19.46
C VAL A 288 -29.57 5.58 20.60
N ALA A 289 -28.86 4.46 20.49
CA ALA A 289 -27.85 4.06 21.49
C ALA A 289 -26.65 5.00 21.52
N PHE A 290 -26.20 5.47 20.35
CA PHE A 290 -25.16 6.47 20.24
C PHE A 290 -25.59 7.79 20.90
N ALA A 291 -26.75 8.33 20.56
CA ALA A 291 -27.28 9.57 21.13
C ALA A 291 -27.46 9.45 22.65
N THR A 292 -27.96 8.31 23.13
CA THR A 292 -28.10 8.05 24.57
C THR A 292 -26.75 8.04 25.28
N SER A 293 -25.74 7.40 24.68
CA SER A 293 -24.38 7.37 25.22
C SER A 293 -23.71 8.75 25.17
N ALA A 294 -23.80 9.47 24.05
CA ALA A 294 -23.11 10.74 23.85
C ALA A 294 -23.67 11.86 24.74
N ASN A 295 -25.00 11.98 24.82
CA ASN A 295 -25.63 13.07 25.54
C ASN A 295 -25.74 12.84 27.05
N PHE A 296 -25.81 11.59 27.49
CA PHE A 296 -26.25 11.29 28.87
C PHE A 296 -25.25 10.45 29.68
N LEU A 297 -24.11 10.05 29.12
CA LEU A 297 -23.08 9.32 29.87
C LEU A 297 -22.59 10.07 31.13
N PRO A 298 -22.30 11.39 31.11
CA PRO A 298 -21.93 12.12 32.32
C PRO A 298 -23.02 12.08 33.39
N LEU A 299 -24.29 12.19 32.98
CA LEU A 299 -25.45 12.13 33.87
C LEU A 299 -25.65 10.73 34.47
N VAL A 300 -25.34 9.67 33.74
CA VAL A 300 -25.33 8.29 34.26
C VAL A 300 -24.22 8.11 35.28
N LEU A 301 -23.02 8.64 35.02
CA LEU A 301 -21.88 8.55 35.95
C LEU A 301 -22.06 9.41 37.20
N ARG A 302 -22.77 10.54 37.11
CA ARG A 302 -23.08 11.39 38.27
C ARG A 302 -23.88 10.63 39.33
N ARG A 303 -24.69 9.64 38.94
CA ARG A 303 -25.45 8.76 39.86
C ARG A 303 -24.55 7.93 40.77
N LEU A 304 -23.29 7.75 40.41
CA LEU A 304 -22.33 7.02 41.23
C LEU A 304 -21.88 7.84 42.46
N GLY A 305 -22.30 9.10 42.56
CA GLY A 305 -22.07 9.99 43.70
C GLY A 305 -20.69 10.66 43.70
N TYR A 306 -20.05 10.76 42.54
CA TYR A 306 -18.77 11.46 42.38
C TYR A 306 -18.98 12.98 42.21
N SER A 307 -17.94 13.77 42.51
CA SER A 307 -17.95 15.21 42.22
C SER A 307 -18.06 15.48 40.71
N THR A 308 -18.46 16.68 40.31
CA THR A 308 -18.61 17.06 38.89
C THR A 308 -17.33 16.83 38.09
N VAL A 309 -16.17 17.22 38.66
CA VAL A 309 -14.86 17.05 38.02
C VAL A 309 -14.51 15.57 37.85
N VAL A 310 -14.68 14.76 38.91
CA VAL A 310 -14.39 13.31 38.85
C VAL A 310 -15.34 12.60 37.89
N THR A 311 -16.61 13.00 37.86
CA THR A 311 -17.61 12.45 36.94
C THR A 311 -17.21 12.68 35.48
N ASN A 312 -16.79 13.90 35.13
CA ASN A 312 -16.32 14.22 33.78
C ASN A 312 -15.06 13.43 33.42
N LEU A 313 -14.09 13.29 34.34
CA LEU A 313 -12.90 12.46 34.11
C LEU A 313 -13.23 10.98 33.92
N LEU A 314 -14.23 10.45 34.62
CA LEU A 314 -14.68 9.06 34.48
C LEU A 314 -15.38 8.77 33.14
N THR A 315 -15.72 9.79 32.34
CA THR A 315 -16.23 9.58 30.97
C THR A 315 -15.11 9.20 29.99
N VAL A 316 -13.85 9.55 30.29
CA VAL A 316 -12.70 9.36 29.41
C VAL A 316 -12.44 7.88 29.13
N PRO A 317 -12.34 6.99 30.14
CA PRO A 317 -11.97 5.59 29.89
C PRO A 317 -13.00 4.81 29.06
N PRO A 318 -14.33 4.89 29.32
CA PRO A 318 -15.33 4.23 28.47
C PRO A 318 -15.26 4.69 27.01
N ASN A 319 -15.13 5.99 26.76
CA ASN A 319 -15.06 6.54 25.40
C ASN A 319 -13.77 6.12 24.68
N PHE A 320 -12.62 6.13 25.39
CA PHE A 320 -11.35 5.70 24.80
C PHE A 320 -11.31 4.20 24.49
N VAL A 321 -11.84 3.36 25.37
CA VAL A 321 -12.01 1.93 25.07
C VAL A 321 -12.99 1.74 23.91
N GLY A 322 -14.08 2.51 23.89
CA GLY A 322 -15.03 2.52 22.78
C GLY A 322 -14.34 2.83 21.44
N PHE A 323 -13.40 3.77 21.42
CA PHE A 323 -12.62 4.11 20.24
C PHE A 323 -11.73 2.95 19.76
N LEU A 324 -11.03 2.28 20.68
CA LEU A 324 -10.20 1.11 20.33
C LEU A 324 -11.05 -0.06 19.81
N VAL A 325 -12.19 -0.33 20.44
CA VAL A 325 -13.11 -1.39 19.99
C VAL A 325 -13.73 -1.04 18.64
N LEU A 326 -14.12 0.21 18.42
CA LEU A 326 -14.60 0.71 17.13
C LEU A 326 -13.60 0.42 16.01
N LEU A 327 -12.32 0.79 16.19
CA LEU A 327 -11.27 0.53 15.20
C LEU A 327 -11.02 -0.98 15.01
N GLY A 328 -10.97 -1.76 16.09
CA GLY A 328 -10.73 -3.20 16.00
C GLY A 328 -11.85 -3.95 15.27
N VAL A 329 -13.11 -3.66 15.60
CA VAL A 329 -14.28 -4.32 14.98
C VAL A 329 -14.43 -3.91 13.53
N THR A 330 -14.23 -2.62 13.20
CA THR A 330 -14.35 -2.14 11.82
C THR A 330 -13.19 -2.61 10.93
N PHE A 331 -11.96 -2.68 11.46
CA PHE A 331 -10.83 -3.31 10.79
C PHE A 331 -11.09 -4.79 10.50
N HIS A 332 -11.59 -5.53 11.50
CA HIS A 332 -11.97 -6.93 11.31
C HIS A 332 -13.09 -7.07 10.29
N SER A 333 -14.09 -6.19 10.32
CA SER A 333 -15.22 -6.17 9.37
C SER A 333 -14.77 -5.91 7.92
N ASP A 334 -13.83 -4.98 7.69
CA ASP A 334 -13.24 -4.74 6.37
C ASP A 334 -12.41 -5.95 5.91
N ARG A 335 -11.64 -6.57 6.82
CA ARG A 335 -10.81 -7.74 6.51
C ARG A 335 -11.64 -8.98 6.19
N THR A 336 -12.69 -9.27 6.97
CA THR A 336 -13.58 -10.41 6.73
C THR A 336 -14.68 -10.13 5.71
N ARG A 337 -14.83 -8.86 5.31
CA ARG A 337 -15.89 -8.35 4.42
C ARG A 337 -17.31 -8.68 4.89
N GLU A 338 -17.46 -8.87 6.20
CA GLU A 338 -18.73 -9.18 6.86
C GLU A 338 -19.22 -7.98 7.64
N ARG A 339 -20.42 -7.49 7.29
CA ARG A 339 -21.05 -6.34 7.96
C ARG A 339 -22.13 -6.77 8.95
N THR A 340 -22.94 -7.77 8.58
CA THR A 340 -24.13 -8.16 9.33
C THR A 340 -23.79 -8.60 10.75
N TYR A 341 -22.84 -9.52 10.92
CA TYR A 341 -22.50 -10.05 12.24
C TYR A 341 -21.79 -9.04 13.14
N HIS A 342 -20.96 -8.16 12.58
CA HIS A 342 -20.27 -7.12 13.35
C HIS A 342 -21.25 -6.05 13.85
N ILE A 343 -22.24 -5.66 13.03
CA ILE A 343 -23.32 -4.76 13.47
C ILE A 343 -24.11 -5.42 14.59
N ILE A 344 -24.57 -6.67 14.41
CA ILE A 344 -25.35 -7.40 15.43
C ILE A 344 -24.54 -7.53 16.72
N GLY A 345 -23.30 -7.97 16.65
CA GLY A 345 -22.42 -8.14 17.82
C GLY A 345 -22.21 -6.84 18.59
N SER A 346 -21.99 -5.72 17.90
CA SER A 346 -21.84 -4.41 18.53
C SER A 346 -23.12 -3.92 19.20
N LEU A 347 -24.28 -4.09 18.56
CA LEU A 347 -25.58 -3.74 19.14
C LEU A 347 -25.93 -4.63 20.33
N THR A 348 -25.60 -5.93 20.27
CA THR A 348 -25.77 -6.85 21.40
C THR A 348 -24.90 -6.43 22.58
N LEU A 349 -23.64 -6.06 22.35
CA LEU A 349 -22.74 -5.56 23.39
C LEU A 349 -23.31 -4.31 24.08
N SER A 350 -23.77 -3.34 23.28
CA SER A 350 -24.43 -2.13 23.78
C SER A 350 -25.71 -2.46 24.56
N MET A 351 -26.53 -3.37 24.04
CA MET A 351 -27.78 -3.81 24.67
C MET A 351 -27.51 -4.49 26.02
N CYS A 352 -26.49 -5.34 26.14
CA CYS A 352 -26.08 -5.92 27.42
C CYS A 352 -25.74 -4.83 28.44
N GLY A 353 -24.97 -3.79 28.05
CA GLY A 353 -24.68 -2.66 28.92
C GLY A 353 -25.93 -1.89 29.36
N LEU A 354 -26.86 -1.63 28.44
CA LEU A 354 -28.13 -0.95 28.74
C LEU A 354 -29.03 -1.76 29.68
N VAL A 355 -29.13 -3.08 29.47
CA VAL A 355 -29.91 -3.98 30.33
C VAL A 355 -29.33 -4.05 31.73
N ILE A 356 -27.99 -4.13 31.86
CA ILE A 356 -27.32 -4.09 33.16
C ILE A 356 -27.64 -2.78 33.88
N LEU A 357 -27.46 -1.63 33.21
CA LEU A 357 -27.77 -0.31 33.80
C LEU A 357 -29.24 -0.15 34.18
N ALA A 358 -30.16 -0.78 33.45
CA ALA A 358 -31.59 -0.73 33.76
C ALA A 358 -31.97 -1.64 34.93
N ALA A 359 -31.31 -2.79 35.08
CA ALA A 359 -31.63 -3.82 36.06
C ALA A 359 -31.03 -3.54 37.44
N ILE A 360 -29.79 -3.04 37.50
CA ILE A 360 -29.07 -2.83 38.76
C ILE A 360 -29.41 -1.49 39.41
N ASP A 361 -29.18 -1.41 40.73
CA ASP A 361 -29.08 -0.14 41.43
C ASP A 361 -27.64 0.39 41.36
N ALA A 362 -27.46 1.51 40.68
CA ALA A 362 -26.16 2.11 40.39
C ALA A 362 -25.45 2.65 41.64
N GLU A 363 -26.19 3.04 42.67
CA GLU A 363 -25.59 3.57 43.91
C GLU A 363 -24.93 2.46 44.73
N HIS A 364 -25.58 1.30 44.82
CA HIS A 364 -25.09 0.14 45.56
C HIS A 364 -24.01 -0.65 44.80
N ASN A 365 -24.07 -0.69 43.45
CA ASN A 365 -23.18 -1.50 42.62
C ASN A 365 -22.33 -0.65 41.67
N LYS A 366 -21.59 0.32 42.21
CA LYS A 366 -20.84 1.32 41.43
C LYS A 366 -19.91 0.73 40.38
N GLY A 367 -19.18 -0.35 40.72
CA GLY A 367 -18.25 -1.00 39.80
C GLY A 367 -18.93 -1.64 38.59
N VAL A 368 -20.08 -2.30 38.80
CA VAL A 368 -20.86 -2.94 37.73
C VAL A 368 -21.53 -1.89 36.84
N ALA A 369 -22.06 -0.82 37.44
CA ALA A 369 -22.61 0.31 36.70
C ALA A 369 -21.55 0.99 35.84
N TYR A 370 -20.33 1.19 36.39
CA TYR A 370 -19.23 1.74 35.62
C TYR A 370 -18.81 0.81 34.48
N PHE A 371 -18.64 -0.50 34.73
CA PHE A 371 -18.34 -1.48 33.68
C PHE A 371 -19.38 -1.49 32.55
N ALA A 372 -20.67 -1.37 32.89
CA ALA A 372 -21.73 -1.32 31.90
C ALA A 372 -21.60 -0.11 30.94
N THR A 373 -21.06 1.02 31.41
CA THR A 373 -20.77 2.17 30.54
C THR A 373 -19.72 1.86 29.47
N PHE A 374 -18.74 1.00 29.76
CA PHE A 374 -17.77 0.54 28.75
C PHE A 374 -18.46 -0.30 27.67
N LEU A 375 -19.40 -1.16 28.04
CA LEU A 375 -20.13 -1.98 27.07
C LEU A 375 -21.01 -1.12 26.16
N VAL A 376 -21.68 -0.12 26.72
CA VAL A 376 -22.49 0.83 25.95
C VAL A 376 -21.61 1.60 24.96
N ALA A 377 -20.52 2.21 25.44
CA ALA A 377 -19.61 2.99 24.59
C ALA A 377 -18.93 2.12 23.51
N ALA A 378 -18.53 0.89 23.84
CA ALA A 378 -17.90 -0.04 22.91
C ALA A 378 -18.82 -0.52 21.78
N GLY A 379 -20.14 -0.61 22.03
CA GLY A 379 -21.09 -1.09 21.03
C GLY A 379 -21.81 0.01 20.24
N ALA A 380 -22.10 1.15 20.86
CA ALA A 380 -23.06 2.12 20.31
C ALA A 380 -22.59 2.85 19.04
N TYR A 381 -21.28 3.02 18.85
CA TYR A 381 -20.70 3.85 17.78
C TYR A 381 -20.38 3.08 16.49
N ILE A 382 -20.26 1.76 16.57
CA ILE A 382 -19.86 0.90 15.44
C ILE A 382 -20.92 0.86 14.32
N PRO A 383 -22.23 0.74 14.60
CA PRO A 383 -23.25 0.66 13.56
C PRO A 383 -23.24 1.87 12.62
N SER A 384 -22.98 3.08 13.14
CA SER A 384 -22.89 4.32 12.34
C SER A 384 -21.88 4.20 11.20
N CYS A 385 -20.76 3.50 11.43
CA CYS A 385 -19.74 3.32 10.41
C CYS A 385 -20.11 2.20 9.43
N LEU A 386 -20.55 1.05 9.95
CA LEU A 386 -20.76 -0.16 9.16
C LEU A 386 -22.03 -0.08 8.30
N VAL A 387 -23.13 0.48 8.81
CA VAL A 387 -24.39 0.67 8.06
C VAL A 387 -24.14 1.56 6.85
N HIS A 388 -23.45 2.69 7.05
CA HIS A 388 -23.18 3.64 5.97
C HIS A 388 -22.14 3.14 4.94
N SER A 389 -21.17 2.34 5.36
CA SER A 389 -20.34 1.60 4.39
C SER A 389 -21.16 0.54 3.64
N TRP A 390 -22.07 -0.17 4.32
CA TRP A 390 -22.77 -1.31 3.75
C TRP A 390 -23.77 -0.91 2.65
N HIS A 391 -24.58 0.14 2.85
CA HIS A 391 -25.52 0.59 1.81
C HIS A 391 -24.79 1.26 0.63
N ASN A 392 -23.74 2.07 0.89
CA ASN A 392 -22.95 2.71 -0.17
C ASN A 392 -22.21 1.69 -1.03
N ASN A 393 -21.70 0.61 -0.44
CA ASN A 393 -21.04 -0.46 -1.18
C ASN A 393 -21.99 -1.23 -2.12
N ASN A 394 -23.30 -1.18 -1.85
CA ASN A 394 -24.32 -1.87 -2.64
C ASN A 394 -25.03 -0.93 -3.64
N ASN A 395 -24.63 0.34 -3.74
CA ASN A 395 -25.20 1.31 -4.67
C ASN A 395 -24.11 1.80 -5.63
N VAL A 396 -24.27 1.51 -6.92
CA VAL A 396 -23.30 1.87 -7.98
C VAL A 396 -23.49 3.30 -8.50
N ASN A 397 -24.68 3.90 -8.29
CA ASN A 397 -25.01 5.22 -8.83
C ASN A 397 -24.59 6.32 -7.84
N GLU A 398 -23.74 7.26 -8.27
CA GLU A 398 -23.24 8.35 -7.45
C GLU A 398 -24.34 9.32 -6.95
N ASN A 399 -25.26 9.73 -7.84
CA ASN A 399 -26.39 10.59 -7.49
C ASN A 399 -27.29 9.93 -6.44
N SER A 400 -27.52 8.62 -6.56
CA SER A 400 -28.32 7.86 -5.61
C SER A 400 -27.59 7.61 -4.28
N ARG A 401 -26.27 7.39 -4.29
CA ARG A 401 -25.45 7.31 -3.05
C ARG A 401 -25.52 8.59 -2.23
N ALA A 402 -25.44 9.76 -2.87
CA ALA A 402 -25.57 11.05 -2.20
C ALA A 402 -26.94 11.19 -1.52
N ALA A 403 -28.04 10.98 -2.25
CA ALA A 403 -29.38 11.11 -1.70
C ALA A 403 -29.68 10.08 -0.59
N THR A 404 -29.29 8.82 -0.80
CA THR A 404 -29.51 7.74 0.16
C THR A 404 -28.69 7.97 1.43
N THR A 405 -27.42 8.35 1.32
CA THR A 405 -26.60 8.70 2.49
C THR A 405 -27.22 9.87 3.27
N GLY A 406 -27.65 10.92 2.58
CA GLY A 406 -28.27 12.09 3.21
C GLY A 406 -29.54 11.75 3.98
N LEU A 407 -30.46 10.98 3.37
CA LEU A 407 -31.68 10.58 4.08
C LEU A 407 -31.40 9.64 5.25
N LEU A 408 -30.56 8.62 5.06
CA LEU A 408 -30.32 7.61 6.10
C LEU A 408 -29.59 8.22 7.31
N VAL A 409 -28.63 9.12 7.09
CA VAL A 409 -28.00 9.87 8.19
C VAL A 409 -29.03 10.79 8.86
N GLY A 410 -29.85 11.50 8.06
CA GLY A 410 -30.89 12.38 8.59
C GLY A 410 -31.90 11.65 9.48
N LEU A 411 -32.35 10.45 9.06
CA LEU A 411 -33.17 9.56 9.89
C LEU A 411 -32.45 9.16 11.18
N GLY A 412 -31.14 8.96 11.12
CA GLY A 412 -30.35 8.68 12.29
C GLY A 412 -30.30 9.84 13.29
N ASN A 413 -30.12 11.07 12.79
CA ASN A 413 -30.20 12.27 13.61
C ASN A 413 -31.61 12.45 14.22
N LEU A 414 -32.69 12.13 13.48
CA LEU A 414 -34.04 12.10 14.05
C LEU A 414 -34.22 11.05 15.15
N GLY A 415 -33.46 9.95 15.12
CA GLY A 415 -33.40 8.97 16.22
C GLY A 415 -32.94 9.60 17.54
N GLY A 416 -32.13 10.67 17.48
CA GLY A 416 -31.74 11.46 18.65
C GLY A 416 -32.91 12.11 19.39
N ILE A 417 -34.02 12.41 18.69
CA ILE A 417 -35.25 12.93 19.30
C ILE A 417 -35.82 11.91 20.29
N LEU A 418 -35.83 10.61 19.94
CA LEU A 418 -36.33 9.56 20.83
C LEU A 418 -35.49 9.47 22.12
N SER A 419 -34.17 9.56 21.97
CA SER A 419 -33.24 9.56 23.11
C SER A 419 -33.50 10.78 24.02
N ALA A 420 -33.55 11.99 23.45
CA ALA A 420 -33.78 13.22 24.20
C ALA A 420 -35.20 13.30 24.82
N ALA A 421 -36.23 12.85 24.11
CA ALA A 421 -37.62 12.92 24.57
C ALA A 421 -37.92 11.98 25.74
N THR A 422 -37.24 10.84 25.79
CA THR A 422 -37.37 9.85 26.87
C THR A 422 -36.51 10.20 28.08
N PHE A 423 -35.44 10.98 27.90
CA PHE A 423 -34.57 11.43 28.98
C PHE A 423 -35.11 12.68 29.67
N ARG A 424 -36.11 12.51 30.54
CA ARG A 424 -36.73 13.59 31.33
C ARG A 424 -36.23 13.61 32.77
N THR A 425 -36.19 14.79 33.39
CA THR A 425 -35.82 14.91 34.82
C THR A 425 -36.79 14.15 35.73
N THR A 426 -38.05 14.02 35.32
CA THR A 426 -39.07 13.23 36.03
C THR A 426 -38.69 11.76 36.20
N TYR A 427 -37.83 11.21 35.33
CA TYR A 427 -37.39 9.83 35.40
C TYR A 427 -36.05 9.66 36.13
N ALA A 428 -35.46 10.75 36.65
CA ALA A 428 -34.30 10.68 37.51
C ALA A 428 -34.62 9.97 38.85
N PRO A 429 -33.65 9.29 39.48
CA PRO A 429 -32.27 9.06 39.03
C PRO A 429 -32.11 7.81 38.16
N ARG A 430 -33.13 6.98 37.92
CA ARG A 430 -32.98 5.68 37.23
C ARG A 430 -33.03 5.77 35.70
N TYR A 431 -33.84 6.68 35.16
CA TYR A 431 -34.10 6.89 33.71
C TYR A 431 -34.41 5.58 32.96
N ALA A 432 -35.13 4.67 33.62
CA ALA A 432 -35.48 3.36 33.07
C ALA A 432 -36.21 3.44 31.71
N PRO A 433 -37.13 4.40 31.46
CA PRO A 433 -37.78 4.52 30.16
C PRO A 433 -36.80 4.74 29.00
N THR A 434 -35.76 5.57 29.18
CA THR A 434 -34.74 5.82 28.16
C THR A 434 -33.94 4.54 27.86
N LEU A 435 -33.51 3.83 28.91
CA LEU A 435 -32.71 2.62 28.76
C LEU A 435 -33.50 1.51 28.08
N ILE A 436 -34.77 1.33 28.45
CA ILE A 436 -35.67 0.35 27.85
C ILE A 436 -35.99 0.70 26.40
N ALA A 437 -36.32 1.97 26.11
CA ALA A 437 -36.58 2.42 24.74
C ALA A 437 -35.35 2.22 23.84
N THR A 438 -34.16 2.57 24.33
CA THR A 438 -32.91 2.39 23.60
C THR A 438 -32.61 0.91 23.36
N ALA A 439 -32.79 0.04 24.36
CA ALA A 439 -32.64 -1.40 24.20
C ALA A 439 -33.65 -1.98 23.19
N GLY A 440 -34.88 -1.48 23.19
CA GLY A 440 -35.91 -1.81 22.20
C GLY A 440 -35.47 -1.44 20.77
N CYS A 441 -34.92 -0.24 20.58
CA CYS A 441 -34.36 0.17 19.29
C CYS A 441 -33.19 -0.71 18.85
N ASN A 442 -32.27 -1.09 19.76
CA ASN A 442 -31.20 -2.03 19.45
C ASN A 442 -31.76 -3.38 18.98
N LEU A 443 -32.77 -3.91 19.66
CA LEU A 443 -33.41 -5.17 19.28
C LEU A 443 -34.07 -5.08 17.90
N THR A 444 -34.80 -3.99 17.62
CA THR A 444 -35.38 -3.74 16.30
C THR A 444 -34.29 -3.68 15.22
N CYS A 445 -33.20 -2.96 15.48
CA CYS A 445 -32.09 -2.83 14.56
C CYS A 445 -31.41 -4.19 14.29
N ILE A 446 -31.20 -5.02 15.33
CA ILE A 446 -30.67 -6.38 15.22
C ILE A 446 -31.58 -7.25 14.34
N ALA A 447 -32.89 -7.22 14.60
CA ALA A 447 -33.86 -8.03 13.86
C ALA A 447 -33.89 -7.68 12.37
N PHE A 448 -33.95 -6.39 12.03
CA PHE A 448 -33.95 -5.94 10.63
C PHE A 448 -32.59 -6.15 9.95
N THR A 449 -31.47 -5.98 10.67
CA THR A 449 -30.13 -6.26 10.15
C THR A 449 -29.94 -7.75 9.85
N PHE A 450 -30.41 -8.62 10.74
CA PHE A 450 -30.39 -10.07 10.54
C PHE A 450 -31.29 -10.48 9.38
N TRP A 451 -32.49 -9.92 9.29
CA TRP A 451 -33.41 -10.17 8.19
C TRP A 451 -32.82 -9.76 6.84
N LEU A 452 -32.30 -8.54 6.72
CA LEU A 452 -31.71 -8.04 5.48
C LEU A 452 -30.45 -8.83 5.09
N GLY A 453 -29.57 -9.12 6.07
CA GLY A 453 -28.35 -9.89 5.84
C GLY A 453 -28.63 -11.34 5.43
N THR A 454 -29.58 -12.01 6.08
CA THR A 454 -29.98 -13.39 5.70
C THR A 454 -30.67 -13.44 4.34
N TRP A 455 -31.49 -12.44 4.01
CA TRP A 455 -32.08 -12.33 2.69
C TRP A 455 -31.02 -12.17 1.59
N MET A 456 -30.06 -11.25 1.77
CA MET A 456 -28.97 -11.04 0.80
C MET A 456 -28.14 -12.32 0.58
N ARG A 457 -27.90 -13.10 1.65
CA ARG A 457 -27.21 -14.40 1.55
C ARG A 457 -28.03 -15.44 0.78
N ARG A 458 -29.34 -15.51 1.03
CA ARG A 458 -30.23 -16.41 0.29
C ARG A 458 -30.31 -16.04 -1.20
N ASP A 459 -30.34 -14.75 -1.52
CA ASP A 459 -30.36 -14.31 -2.92
C ASP A 459 -29.04 -14.64 -3.63
N ASN A 460 -27.89 -14.46 -2.98
CA ASN A 460 -26.61 -14.91 -3.53
C ASN A 460 -26.58 -16.41 -3.80
N LYS A 461 -27.04 -17.23 -2.85
CA LYS A 461 -27.10 -18.69 -3.00
C LYS A 461 -28.02 -19.08 -4.16
N ARG A 462 -29.20 -18.45 -4.27
CA ARG A 462 -30.13 -18.65 -5.38
C ARG A 462 -29.50 -18.33 -6.74
N ARG A 463 -28.70 -17.25 -6.83
CA ARG A 463 -28.01 -16.87 -8.07
C ARG A 463 -26.84 -17.81 -8.39
N ASP A 464 -26.12 -18.30 -7.39
CA ASP A 464 -25.05 -19.31 -7.58
C ASP A 464 -25.62 -20.62 -8.09
N GLU A 465 -26.73 -21.09 -7.50
CA GLU A 465 -27.45 -22.29 -7.94
C GLU A 465 -27.96 -22.14 -9.37
N ALA A 466 -28.49 -20.98 -9.73
CA ALA A 466 -28.99 -20.70 -11.08
C ALA A 466 -27.87 -20.65 -12.15
N GLN A 467 -26.65 -20.27 -11.77
CA GLN A 467 -25.51 -20.15 -12.70
C GLN A 467 -24.57 -21.36 -12.68
N GLY A 468 -24.78 -22.32 -11.77
CA GLY A 468 -23.92 -23.51 -11.62
C GLY A 468 -22.48 -23.20 -11.22
N MET A 469 -22.21 -21.97 -10.75
CA MET A 469 -20.87 -21.49 -10.40
C MET A 469 -20.94 -20.63 -9.13
N ILE A 470 -19.96 -20.81 -8.25
CA ILE A 470 -19.79 -19.96 -7.07
C ILE A 470 -18.97 -18.74 -7.51
N VAL A 471 -19.67 -17.64 -7.80
CA VAL A 471 -19.05 -16.38 -8.17
C VAL A 471 -18.87 -15.52 -6.92
N LYS A 472 -17.65 -15.06 -6.64
CA LYS A 472 -17.44 -14.08 -5.56
C LYS A 472 -17.74 -12.68 -6.10
N ALA A 473 -18.27 -11.82 -5.24
CA ALA A 473 -18.48 -10.40 -5.56
C ALA A 473 -17.17 -9.63 -5.87
N GLU A 474 -16.01 -10.28 -5.70
CA GLU A 474 -14.67 -9.77 -6.03
C GLU A 474 -14.21 -10.17 -7.42
N ASP A 475 -14.79 -11.24 -7.97
CA ASP A 475 -14.43 -11.83 -9.26
C ASP A 475 -15.27 -11.22 -10.41
N VAL A 476 -16.20 -10.32 -10.08
CA VAL A 476 -17.08 -9.65 -11.04
C VAL A 476 -16.66 -8.19 -11.13
N ASP A 477 -16.16 -7.79 -12.30
CA ASP A 477 -15.87 -6.39 -12.57
C ASP A 477 -17.18 -5.60 -12.57
N THR A 478 -17.31 -4.67 -11.63
CA THR A 478 -18.54 -3.87 -11.50
C THR A 478 -18.75 -2.88 -12.64
N SER A 479 -17.71 -2.59 -13.43
CA SER A 479 -17.84 -1.81 -14.68
C SER A 479 -18.69 -2.53 -15.74
N GLU A 480 -18.74 -3.87 -15.68
CA GLU A 480 -19.55 -4.70 -16.56
C GLU A 480 -21.01 -4.86 -16.09
N LEU A 481 -21.34 -4.44 -14.85
CA LEU A 481 -22.67 -4.58 -14.25
C LEU A 481 -23.58 -3.41 -14.62
N THR A 482 -23.86 -3.24 -15.91
CA THR A 482 -24.66 -2.15 -16.51
C THR A 482 -26.05 -1.98 -15.86
N GLU A 483 -26.65 -3.06 -15.37
CA GLU A 483 -27.98 -3.03 -14.73
C GLU A 483 -27.95 -3.10 -13.18
N GLY A 484 -26.76 -2.99 -12.57
CA GLY A 484 -26.59 -3.05 -11.11
C GLY A 484 -27.13 -4.35 -10.50
N GLU A 485 -28.05 -4.26 -9.54
CA GLU A 485 -28.62 -5.44 -8.84
C GLU A 485 -29.38 -6.40 -9.78
N LYS A 486 -29.88 -5.90 -10.91
CA LYS A 486 -30.66 -6.67 -11.88
C LYS A 486 -29.79 -7.59 -12.75
N ASP A 487 -28.48 -7.31 -12.85
CA ASP A 487 -27.55 -8.16 -13.57
C ASP A 487 -27.47 -9.55 -12.88
N PRO A 488 -27.61 -10.66 -13.61
CA PRO A 488 -27.49 -12.01 -13.05
C PRO A 488 -26.15 -12.29 -12.35
N ARG A 489 -25.06 -11.61 -12.74
CA ARG A 489 -23.72 -11.71 -12.14
C ARG A 489 -23.59 -10.90 -10.86
N TRP A 490 -24.56 -10.04 -10.52
CA TRP A 490 -24.54 -9.29 -9.26
C TRP A 490 -24.53 -10.25 -8.06
N ARG A 491 -23.68 -9.94 -7.08
CA ARG A 491 -23.60 -10.62 -5.80
C ARG A 491 -23.48 -9.58 -4.69
N PHE A 492 -24.31 -9.74 -3.66
CA PHE A 492 -24.08 -9.07 -2.39
C PHE A 492 -22.83 -9.68 -1.75
N ARG A 493 -21.91 -8.88 -1.17
CA ARG A 493 -20.65 -9.44 -0.62
C ARG A 493 -20.93 -10.44 0.53
N ARG A 494 -20.23 -11.58 0.51
CA ARG A 494 -20.34 -12.73 1.44
C ARG A 494 -19.22 -12.75 2.49
N PRO A 495 -19.39 -13.50 3.61
CA PRO A 495 -18.29 -14.09 4.37
C PRO A 495 -17.67 -15.27 3.63
N ASN A 496 -16.40 -15.57 3.93
CA ASN A 496 -15.77 -16.86 3.63
C ASN A 496 -16.62 -18.03 4.16
N ASP A 497 -17.02 -18.94 3.27
CA ASP A 497 -17.22 -20.34 3.61
C ASP A 497 -15.84 -20.99 3.66
N THR A 498 -15.32 -21.18 4.87
CA THR A 498 -14.41 -22.31 5.14
C THR A 498 -15.30 -23.50 5.45
N ASP A 499 -15.68 -24.27 4.44
CA ASP A 499 -16.07 -25.67 4.58
C ASP A 499 -15.97 -26.38 3.22
N ASN A 500 -15.14 -27.43 3.18
CA ASN A 500 -15.02 -28.47 2.14
C ASN A 500 -14.63 -28.07 0.71
N LEU A 501 -13.32 -27.88 0.49
CA LEU A 501 -12.68 -28.15 -0.81
C LEU A 501 -12.69 -29.66 -1.09
N VAL A 502 -13.76 -30.15 -1.72
CA VAL A 502 -13.73 -31.44 -2.43
C VAL A 502 -13.15 -31.18 -3.81
N PHE A 503 -11.95 -31.70 -4.05
CA PHE A 503 -11.41 -31.91 -5.39
C PHE A 503 -12.38 -32.82 -6.16
N ILE A 504 -13.03 -32.29 -7.20
CA ILE A 504 -13.61 -33.12 -8.26
C ILE A 504 -12.99 -32.67 -9.57
N GLY A 505 -12.05 -33.48 -10.05
CA GLY A 505 -11.60 -33.39 -11.43
C GLY A 505 -12.75 -33.73 -12.36
N HIS A 506 -12.91 -32.94 -13.42
CA HIS A 506 -13.63 -33.39 -14.60
C HIS A 506 -12.68 -33.45 -15.79
N GLN A 507 -12.26 -34.70 -16.08
CA GLN A 507 -12.10 -35.15 -17.44
C GLN A 507 -13.40 -34.87 -18.19
N GLN A 508 -13.33 -34.20 -19.34
CA GLN A 508 -14.25 -34.48 -20.43
C GLN A 508 -13.46 -34.55 -21.74
N SER A 509 -13.63 -35.71 -22.37
CA SER A 509 -12.97 -36.18 -23.56
C SER A 509 -13.70 -35.72 -24.82
N SER A 510 -12.92 -35.29 -25.81
CA SER A 510 -13.06 -35.53 -27.27
C SER A 510 -14.43 -35.39 -27.95
N ARG A 511 -14.50 -34.52 -28.98
CA ARG A 511 -14.37 -34.90 -30.41
C ARG A 511 -14.45 -33.70 -31.37
N PRO A 512 -13.89 -33.82 -32.59
CA PRO A 512 -13.81 -32.76 -33.59
C PRO A 512 -15.03 -32.77 -34.51
N ILE A 513 -15.48 -31.60 -34.94
CA ILE A 513 -16.39 -31.46 -36.09
C ILE A 513 -15.74 -30.50 -37.07
N GLY A 514 -15.26 -31.05 -38.18
CA GLY A 514 -14.91 -30.29 -39.37
C GLY A 514 -16.17 -30.00 -40.17
N ILE A 515 -16.30 -28.76 -40.65
CA ILE A 515 -17.13 -28.43 -41.81
C ILE A 515 -16.32 -27.48 -42.69
N GLN A 516 -16.18 -27.86 -43.95
CA GLN A 516 -15.43 -27.20 -45.01
C GLN A 516 -16.41 -26.42 -45.91
N LEU A 517 -16.09 -25.14 -46.14
CA LEU A 517 -16.36 -24.25 -47.30
C LEU A 517 -17.67 -24.35 -48.10
N ALA A 518 -18.36 -23.21 -48.25
CA ALA A 518 -18.61 -22.52 -49.54
C ALA A 518 -19.47 -21.26 -49.36
N GLY A 519 -19.14 -20.15 -50.04
CA GLY A 519 -20.05 -19.01 -50.22
C GLY A 519 -19.37 -17.65 -50.37
N HIS A 520 -18.96 -17.32 -51.60
CA HIS A 520 -18.62 -15.95 -52.04
C HIS A 520 -19.78 -14.97 -51.81
N VAL A 521 -19.52 -13.71 -51.44
CA VAL A 521 -19.94 -12.48 -52.16
C VAL A 521 -19.10 -11.26 -51.69
N PHE A 522 -18.59 -10.55 -52.70
CA PHE A 522 -17.91 -9.25 -52.84
C PHE A 522 -18.20 -8.11 -51.84
N TYR A 523 -17.13 -7.34 -51.53
CA TYR A 523 -17.15 -5.87 -51.43
C TYR A 523 -15.85 -5.28 -52.02
N PRO A 524 -15.89 -4.05 -52.58
CA PRO A 524 -14.94 -3.60 -53.61
C PRO A 524 -13.64 -3.00 -53.05
N GLU A 525 -12.58 -3.13 -53.86
CA GLU A 525 -11.32 -2.41 -53.76
C GLU A 525 -11.54 -0.89 -53.77
N VAL A 526 -10.95 -0.20 -52.79
CA VAL A 526 -10.53 1.20 -52.93
C VAL A 526 -9.01 1.20 -52.88
N LEU A 527 -8.43 1.48 -54.03
CA LEU A 527 -7.04 1.85 -54.24
C LEU A 527 -6.65 3.01 -53.31
N VAL A 528 -5.65 2.80 -52.47
CA VAL A 528 -4.76 3.87 -52.02
C VAL A 528 -3.34 3.46 -52.40
N GLU A 529 -2.82 4.18 -53.40
CA GLU A 529 -1.44 4.09 -53.87
C GLU A 529 -0.45 4.20 -52.71
N HIS A 530 0.29 3.11 -52.45
CA HIS A 530 1.54 3.21 -51.70
C HIS A 530 2.62 3.77 -52.62
N VAL A 531 3.07 4.99 -52.32
CA VAL A 531 4.36 5.49 -52.80
C VAL A 531 5.44 4.61 -52.18
N ALA A 532 5.83 3.57 -52.90
CA ALA A 532 6.98 2.75 -52.60
C ALA A 532 8.27 3.54 -52.90
N THR A 533 8.86 4.16 -51.86
CA THR A 533 10.31 4.36 -51.84
C THR A 533 10.94 3.15 -51.16
N ARG A 534 11.34 2.18 -51.98
CA ARG A 534 12.24 1.08 -51.60
C ARG A 534 13.57 1.67 -51.10
N THR A 535 13.64 1.93 -49.80
CA THR A 535 14.90 2.08 -49.08
C THR A 535 15.16 0.73 -48.43
N LYS A 536 16.27 0.06 -48.76
CA LYS A 536 16.68 -1.21 -48.13
C LYS A 536 16.50 -1.09 -46.61
N MET A 537 15.62 -1.90 -46.00
CA MET A 537 15.53 -1.98 -44.54
C MET A 537 16.89 -2.47 -44.04
N ALA A 538 17.60 -1.64 -43.27
CA ALA A 538 18.90 -1.97 -42.73
C ALA A 538 18.76 -3.11 -41.71
N ASP A 539 19.64 -4.11 -41.83
CA ASP A 539 19.71 -5.28 -40.95
C ASP A 539 19.98 -4.83 -39.50
N PRO A 540 19.11 -5.14 -38.52
CA PRO A 540 19.29 -4.79 -37.12
C PRO A 540 20.64 -5.24 -36.53
N THR A 541 21.26 -6.29 -37.09
CA THR A 541 22.57 -6.77 -36.63
C THR A 541 23.72 -5.81 -36.95
N ASP A 542 23.51 -4.83 -37.83
CA ASP A 542 24.47 -3.77 -38.18
C ASP A 542 24.36 -2.53 -37.26
N LEU A 543 23.49 -2.54 -36.25
CA LEU A 543 23.37 -1.45 -35.28
C LEU A 543 24.67 -1.27 -34.46
N ARG A 544 25.09 -0.01 -34.26
CA ARG A 544 26.22 0.35 -33.39
C ARG A 544 25.73 0.44 -31.95
N ILE A 545 26.24 -0.45 -31.11
CA ILE A 545 25.85 -0.58 -29.71
C ILE A 545 27.01 -0.15 -28.82
N ALA A 546 26.79 0.85 -27.98
CA ALA A 546 27.73 1.27 -26.94
C ALA A 546 27.26 0.75 -25.58
N ILE A 547 28.17 0.13 -24.82
CA ILE A 547 27.91 -0.36 -23.47
C ILE A 547 28.81 0.39 -22.49
N ILE A 548 28.23 1.03 -21.47
CA ILE A 548 28.98 1.75 -20.44
C ILE A 548 29.13 0.85 -19.20
N GLY A 549 30.37 0.52 -18.85
CA GLY A 549 30.75 -0.34 -17.72
C GLY A 549 30.88 -1.81 -18.11
N ALA A 550 31.98 -2.45 -17.72
CA ALA A 550 32.29 -3.85 -17.99
C ALA A 550 32.06 -4.75 -16.76
N GLY A 551 31.01 -4.47 -15.99
CA GLY A 551 30.52 -5.37 -14.93
C GLY A 551 29.80 -6.60 -15.48
N MET A 552 29.16 -7.39 -14.61
CA MET A 552 28.46 -8.63 -15.02
C MET A 552 27.39 -8.39 -16.10
N GLY A 553 26.58 -7.33 -15.94
CA GLY A 553 25.58 -6.95 -16.94
C GLY A 553 26.22 -6.54 -18.27
N GLY A 554 27.26 -5.70 -18.25
CA GLY A 554 27.93 -5.21 -19.46
C GLY A 554 28.65 -6.32 -20.24
N LEU A 555 29.39 -7.18 -19.54
CA LEU A 555 30.04 -8.35 -20.13
C LEU A 555 29.01 -9.30 -20.75
N ALA A 556 27.94 -9.62 -20.02
CA ALA A 556 26.88 -10.48 -20.53
C ALA A 556 26.12 -9.86 -21.70
N SER A 557 25.86 -8.55 -21.69
CA SER A 557 25.20 -7.84 -22.79
C SER A 557 26.04 -7.91 -24.06
N ALA A 558 27.35 -7.63 -23.95
CA ALA A 558 28.26 -7.71 -25.09
C ALA A 558 28.29 -9.12 -25.69
N LEU A 559 28.41 -10.15 -24.84
CA LEU A 559 28.42 -11.55 -25.29
C LEU A 559 27.10 -11.97 -25.91
N ALA A 560 25.97 -11.69 -25.24
CA ALA A 560 24.65 -12.10 -25.70
C ALA A 560 24.28 -11.44 -27.04
N LEU A 561 24.61 -10.15 -27.21
CA LEU A 561 24.43 -9.45 -28.48
C LEU A 561 25.34 -10.03 -29.58
N ALA A 562 26.61 -10.28 -29.30
CA ALA A 562 27.52 -10.90 -30.27
C ALA A 562 27.01 -12.30 -30.70
N LYS A 563 26.53 -13.12 -29.76
CA LYS A 563 25.93 -14.44 -30.04
C LYS A 563 24.64 -14.37 -30.86
N LYS A 564 23.94 -13.23 -30.84
CA LYS A 564 22.77 -12.95 -31.69
C LYS A 564 23.14 -12.35 -33.05
N GLY A 565 24.44 -12.19 -33.35
CA GLY A 565 24.95 -11.76 -34.65
C GLY A 565 25.21 -10.26 -34.78
N PHE A 566 25.04 -9.46 -33.73
CA PHE A 566 25.34 -8.03 -33.76
C PHE A 566 26.84 -7.78 -33.97
N LYS A 567 27.20 -6.92 -34.93
CA LYS A 567 28.57 -6.80 -35.46
C LYS A 567 29.39 -5.65 -34.87
N HIS A 568 28.73 -4.67 -34.24
CA HIS A 568 29.33 -3.40 -33.85
C HIS A 568 29.06 -3.08 -32.38
N ILE A 569 29.78 -3.74 -31.48
CA ILE A 569 29.62 -3.58 -30.03
C ILE A 569 30.89 -2.94 -29.48
N GLU A 570 30.79 -1.82 -28.76
CA GLU A 570 31.92 -1.21 -28.06
C GLU A 570 31.60 -1.06 -26.56
N VAL A 571 32.48 -1.60 -25.71
CA VAL A 571 32.37 -1.54 -24.25
C VAL A 571 33.36 -0.53 -23.71
N PHE A 572 32.85 0.47 -22.98
CA PHE A 572 33.64 1.52 -22.34
C PHE A 572 33.77 1.24 -20.85
N GLU A 573 35.00 1.12 -20.36
CA GLU A 573 35.30 0.84 -18.95
C GLU A 573 36.27 1.89 -18.40
N MET A 574 35.96 2.41 -17.22
CA MET A 574 36.78 3.42 -16.53
C MET A 574 38.10 2.82 -16.04
N ALA A 575 38.07 1.57 -15.57
CA ALA A 575 39.27 0.87 -15.15
C ALA A 575 40.22 0.62 -16.33
N SER A 576 41.53 0.70 -16.07
CA SER A 576 42.57 0.47 -17.09
C SER A 576 42.70 -0.99 -17.51
N ASP A 577 42.19 -1.89 -16.69
CA ASP A 577 42.04 -3.32 -16.94
C ASP A 577 40.82 -3.81 -16.17
N LEU A 578 40.45 -5.08 -16.37
CA LEU A 578 39.35 -5.70 -15.64
C LEU A 578 39.73 -6.19 -14.25
N GLY A 579 40.94 -5.89 -13.75
CA GLY A 579 41.56 -6.37 -12.52
C GLY A 579 40.56 -6.95 -11.52
N PHE A 580 40.32 -8.25 -11.63
CA PHE A 580 39.18 -8.86 -10.97
C PHE A 580 39.52 -9.14 -9.51
N VAL A 581 39.32 -8.15 -8.65
CA VAL A 581 39.27 -8.34 -7.20
C VAL A 581 37.87 -8.84 -6.83
N GLY A 582 37.79 -9.99 -6.18
CA GLY A 582 36.54 -10.71 -6.00
C GLY A 582 36.24 -11.06 -4.55
N ALA A 583 34.95 -11.19 -4.27
CA ALA A 583 34.42 -11.91 -3.12
C ALA A 583 33.63 -13.12 -3.65
N GLY A 584 33.09 -13.93 -2.75
CA GLY A 584 32.18 -15.02 -3.12
C GLY A 584 30.92 -14.50 -3.84
N ILE A 585 30.44 -15.29 -4.80
CA ILE A 585 29.21 -15.02 -5.55
C ILE A 585 28.39 -16.29 -5.75
N GLN A 586 27.08 -16.12 -5.83
CA GLN A 586 26.14 -17.20 -6.09
C GLN A 586 25.93 -17.44 -7.60
N LEU A 587 25.86 -18.71 -7.97
CA LEU A 587 25.58 -19.20 -9.32
C LEU A 587 24.32 -20.07 -9.24
N ALA A 588 23.15 -19.45 -9.41
CA ALA A 588 21.85 -20.11 -9.31
C ALA A 588 21.37 -20.68 -10.67
N PRO A 589 20.49 -21.69 -10.70
CA PRO A 589 20.03 -22.34 -11.95
C PRO A 589 19.53 -21.39 -13.05
N ASN A 590 18.83 -20.31 -12.70
CA ASN A 590 18.38 -19.28 -13.64
C ASN A 590 19.55 -18.56 -14.33
N LEU A 591 20.63 -18.28 -13.59
CA LEU A 591 21.85 -17.71 -14.14
C LEU A 591 22.65 -18.74 -14.95
N VAL A 592 22.84 -19.94 -14.39
CA VAL A 592 23.64 -21.00 -15.02
C VAL A 592 23.08 -21.38 -16.39
N ARG A 593 21.76 -21.43 -16.53
CA ARG A 593 21.07 -21.65 -17.80
C ARG A 593 21.49 -20.65 -18.87
N ILE A 594 21.61 -19.37 -18.51
CA ILE A 594 22.03 -18.31 -19.44
C ILE A 594 23.51 -18.49 -19.80
N LEU A 595 24.39 -18.69 -18.80
CA LEU A 595 25.82 -18.89 -19.03
C LEU A 595 26.09 -20.10 -19.93
N THR A 596 25.29 -21.16 -19.79
CA THR A 596 25.34 -22.36 -20.64
C THR A 596 24.97 -22.02 -22.08
N ARG A 597 23.86 -21.31 -22.30
CA ARG A 597 23.44 -20.85 -23.64
C ARG A 597 24.44 -19.90 -24.29
N LEU A 598 25.14 -19.08 -23.49
CA LEU A 598 26.21 -18.20 -23.96
C LEU A 598 27.54 -18.94 -24.21
N GLY A 599 27.66 -20.21 -23.81
CA GLY A 599 28.84 -21.04 -24.04
C GLY A 599 30.04 -20.70 -23.15
N CYS A 600 29.79 -20.16 -21.94
CA CYS A 600 30.84 -19.77 -20.99
C CYS A 600 30.79 -20.51 -19.65
N TRP A 601 29.79 -21.38 -19.45
CA TRP A 601 29.56 -22.05 -18.17
C TRP A 601 30.65 -23.06 -17.78
N GLU A 602 31.14 -23.89 -18.70
CA GLU A 602 32.04 -25.03 -18.39
C GLU A 602 33.29 -24.63 -17.59
N GLY A 603 33.98 -23.56 -18.02
CA GLY A 603 35.15 -23.04 -17.30
C GLY A 603 34.81 -22.42 -15.94
N ILE A 604 33.61 -21.83 -15.80
CA ILE A 604 33.13 -21.26 -14.55
C ILE A 604 32.72 -22.38 -13.57
N GLU A 605 32.09 -23.45 -14.06
CA GLU A 605 31.68 -24.61 -13.26
C GLU A 605 32.89 -25.29 -12.62
N ALA A 606 33.98 -25.45 -13.37
CA ALA A 606 35.20 -26.11 -12.91
C ALA A 606 35.82 -25.47 -11.66
N GLU A 607 35.63 -24.16 -11.47
CA GLU A 607 36.11 -23.42 -10.30
C GLU A 607 35.02 -23.18 -9.23
N SER A 608 33.78 -23.56 -9.53
CA SER A 608 32.65 -23.38 -8.62
C SER A 608 32.60 -24.50 -7.57
N THR A 609 31.74 -24.33 -6.57
CA THR A 609 31.48 -25.33 -5.54
C THR A 609 29.98 -25.53 -5.44
N ASP A 610 29.52 -26.77 -5.62
CA ASP A 610 28.11 -27.11 -5.50
C ASP A 610 27.61 -26.85 -4.08
N VAL A 611 26.43 -26.23 -3.98
CA VAL A 611 25.73 -25.98 -2.71
C VAL A 611 24.65 -27.05 -2.57
N LEU A 612 24.89 -28.00 -1.69
CA LEU A 612 23.99 -29.14 -1.46
C LEU A 612 23.14 -28.97 -0.20
N GLU A 613 23.48 -28.02 0.65
CA GLU A 613 22.82 -27.80 1.94
C GLU A 613 23.08 -26.40 2.49
N ALA A 614 22.20 -25.94 3.37
CA ALA A 614 22.38 -24.72 4.14
C ALA A 614 22.12 -24.95 5.63
N SER A 615 23.05 -24.49 6.48
CA SER A 615 22.92 -24.52 7.94
C SER A 615 22.67 -23.11 8.46
N ILE A 616 21.50 -22.91 9.05
CA ILE A 616 21.14 -21.66 9.74
C ILE A 616 21.40 -21.84 11.24
N ARG A 617 22.30 -21.02 11.79
CA ARG A 617 22.80 -21.10 13.16
C ARG A 617 22.50 -19.83 13.95
N GLY A 618 22.28 -19.97 15.26
CA GLY A 618 21.99 -18.85 16.16
C GLY A 618 21.47 -19.31 17.52
N LYS A 619 21.34 -18.36 18.46
CA LYS A 619 20.86 -18.64 19.82
C LYS A 619 19.34 -18.74 19.83
N VAL A 620 18.78 -19.83 20.37
CA VAL A 620 17.32 -19.97 20.55
C VAL A 620 16.83 -18.98 21.61
N SER A 621 15.91 -18.09 21.24
CA SER A 621 15.21 -17.24 22.19
C SER A 621 14.34 -18.11 23.14
N ARG A 622 14.79 -18.32 24.38
CA ARG A 622 13.97 -19.02 25.40
C ARG A 622 12.80 -18.14 25.82
N PHE A 623 11.57 -18.55 25.55
CA PHE A 623 10.40 -17.95 26.18
C PHE A 623 10.49 -18.17 27.70
N PRO A 624 10.33 -17.13 28.55
CA PRO A 624 10.17 -17.37 29.98
C PRO A 624 8.77 -17.95 30.19
N ALA A 625 8.69 -19.28 30.27
CA ALA A 625 7.62 -19.90 31.02
C ALA A 625 7.82 -19.49 32.47
N GLN A 626 6.97 -18.59 32.98
CA GLN A 626 6.91 -18.14 34.37
C GLN A 626 8.27 -17.74 35.00
N VAL A 627 8.66 -16.47 34.85
CA VAL A 627 9.67 -15.89 35.75
C VAL A 627 9.06 -14.65 36.39
N GLY A 628 8.99 -14.69 37.72
CA GLY A 628 8.43 -13.64 38.56
C GLY A 628 9.17 -12.31 38.43
N PHE A 629 8.46 -11.26 38.82
CA PHE A 629 9.00 -9.92 39.07
C PHE A 629 10.20 -10.01 40.02
N ASN A 630 11.43 -10.08 39.49
CA ASN A 630 12.70 -9.69 40.15
C ASN A 630 13.93 -10.01 39.27
N ALA A 631 13.95 -9.60 38.00
CA ALA A 631 15.20 -9.55 37.24
C ALA A 631 15.73 -8.12 37.24
N THR A 632 16.81 -7.88 37.99
CA THR A 632 17.54 -6.62 37.99
C THR A 632 18.29 -6.42 36.66
N ASN A 633 18.35 -5.17 36.22
CA ASN A 633 18.79 -4.70 34.89
C ASN A 633 20.28 -4.93 34.53
N THR A 634 20.99 -5.86 35.17
CA THR A 634 22.45 -5.98 35.11
C THR A 634 22.99 -7.20 34.35
N ASP A 635 22.16 -8.18 34.01
CA ASP A 635 22.57 -9.34 33.20
C ASP A 635 21.97 -9.28 31.79
N ARG A 636 22.36 -8.27 31.01
CA ARG A 636 22.21 -8.31 29.54
C ARG A 636 23.14 -9.41 29.01
N GLU A 637 22.66 -10.65 29.00
CA GLU A 637 23.32 -11.73 28.27
C GLU A 637 23.53 -11.28 26.82
N LYS A 638 24.79 -11.22 26.39
CA LYS A 638 25.18 -10.85 25.04
C LYS A 638 24.43 -11.72 24.01
N ASP A 639 23.79 -11.09 23.03
CA ASP A 639 22.75 -11.68 22.19
C ASP A 639 23.24 -12.02 20.76
N GLY A 640 24.55 -12.27 20.63
CA GLY A 640 25.22 -12.71 19.41
C GLY A 640 24.89 -14.15 19.00
N ALA A 641 25.31 -14.54 17.80
CA ALA A 641 24.98 -15.86 17.27
C ALA A 641 25.77 -16.97 17.98
N SER A 642 25.08 -17.99 18.48
CA SER A 642 25.71 -19.26 18.89
C SER A 642 26.08 -20.10 17.66
N ASN A 643 26.88 -21.16 17.85
CA ASN A 643 27.16 -22.14 16.81
C ASN A 643 26.08 -23.26 16.73
N GLU A 644 24.97 -23.10 17.43
CA GLU A 644 23.88 -24.09 17.46
C GLU A 644 23.04 -24.00 16.18
N GLU A 645 22.73 -25.15 15.57
CA GLU A 645 21.95 -25.20 14.35
C GLU A 645 20.44 -25.14 14.61
N LEU A 646 19.84 -24.00 14.21
CA LEU A 646 18.41 -23.74 14.30
C LEU A 646 17.62 -24.47 13.21
N THR A 647 18.15 -24.50 11.99
CA THR A 647 17.53 -25.13 10.83
C THR A 647 18.59 -25.64 9.88
N HIS A 648 18.31 -26.79 9.30
CA HIS A 648 19.08 -27.36 8.21
C HIS A 648 18.19 -27.46 6.97
N VAL A 649 18.67 -26.99 5.82
CA VAL A 649 17.94 -27.02 4.55
C VAL A 649 18.71 -27.86 3.55
N VAL A 650 18.09 -28.94 3.09
CA VAL A 650 18.68 -29.83 2.08
C VAL A 650 18.41 -29.26 0.68
N MET A 651 19.46 -29.15 -0.13
CA MET A 651 19.45 -28.57 -1.49
C MET A 651 20.05 -29.49 -2.55
N ASN A 652 20.35 -30.75 -2.21
CA ASN A 652 21.05 -31.68 -3.10
C ASN A 652 20.29 -32.00 -4.41
N GLY A 653 18.97 -32.00 -4.42
CA GLY A 653 18.13 -32.33 -5.59
C GLY A 653 17.94 -31.20 -6.62
N ILE A 654 18.63 -30.06 -6.46
CA ILE A 654 18.44 -28.89 -7.34
C ILE A 654 18.89 -29.21 -8.77
N ARG A 655 20.04 -29.88 -8.95
CA ARG A 655 20.61 -30.14 -10.27
C ARG A 655 19.66 -31.03 -11.09
N GLU A 656 19.07 -32.04 -10.47
CA GLU A 656 18.10 -32.93 -11.08
C GLU A 656 16.78 -32.21 -11.37
N LYS A 657 16.27 -31.42 -10.42
CA LYS A 657 14.98 -30.73 -10.56
C LYS A 657 14.97 -29.65 -11.64
N TYR A 658 16.06 -28.88 -11.76
CA TYR A 658 16.12 -27.73 -12.67
C TYR A 658 17.07 -27.93 -13.86
N SER A 659 17.70 -29.11 -13.97
CA SER A 659 18.74 -29.44 -14.96
C SER A 659 20.04 -28.64 -14.87
N TYR A 660 20.13 -27.72 -13.91
CA TYR A 660 21.28 -26.86 -13.67
C TYR A 660 21.58 -26.82 -12.18
N PRO A 661 22.86 -26.75 -11.78
CA PRO A 661 23.22 -26.72 -10.37
C PRO A 661 22.96 -25.38 -9.69
N HIS A 662 23.02 -25.43 -8.37
CA HIS A 662 23.21 -24.27 -7.52
C HIS A 662 24.61 -24.32 -6.93
N CYS A 663 25.44 -23.33 -7.26
CA CYS A 663 26.84 -23.28 -6.84
C CYS A 663 27.19 -21.93 -6.21
N THR A 664 28.32 -21.89 -5.50
CA THR A 664 29.05 -20.69 -5.14
C THR A 664 30.37 -20.65 -5.91
N GLY A 665 30.81 -19.46 -6.29
CA GLY A 665 32.05 -19.26 -7.03
C GLY A 665 32.77 -18.00 -6.60
N HIS A 666 33.97 -17.79 -7.13
CA HIS A 666 34.68 -16.53 -6.96
C HIS A 666 34.21 -15.54 -8.03
N ARG A 667 33.93 -14.27 -7.63
CA ARG A 667 33.43 -13.25 -8.57
C ARG A 667 34.37 -13.05 -9.77
N ALA A 668 35.67 -13.16 -9.57
CA ALA A 668 36.65 -13.05 -10.64
C ALA A 668 36.51 -14.16 -11.69
N SER A 669 36.19 -15.39 -11.26
CA SER A 669 36.02 -16.52 -12.16
C SER A 669 34.80 -16.34 -13.08
N LEU A 670 33.67 -15.88 -12.53
CA LEU A 670 32.48 -15.55 -13.33
C LEU A 670 32.77 -14.42 -14.34
N ALA A 671 33.37 -13.33 -13.88
CA ALA A 671 33.66 -12.19 -14.74
C ALA A 671 34.73 -12.53 -15.81
N GLY A 672 35.76 -13.27 -15.40
CA GLY A 672 36.82 -13.77 -16.28
C GLY A 672 36.27 -14.72 -17.35
N GLY A 673 35.43 -15.69 -16.97
CA GLY A 673 34.80 -16.61 -17.92
C GLY A 673 33.92 -15.91 -18.95
N LEU A 674 33.14 -14.90 -18.53
CA LEU A 674 32.39 -14.05 -19.45
C LEU A 674 33.31 -13.25 -20.36
N TYR A 675 34.34 -12.61 -19.82
CA TYR A 675 35.29 -11.82 -20.59
C TYR A 675 36.07 -12.66 -21.60
N ASP A 676 36.50 -13.86 -21.22
CA ASP A 676 37.19 -14.81 -22.08
C ASP A 676 36.29 -15.30 -23.21
N ALA A 677 34.99 -15.49 -22.95
CA ALA A 677 34.02 -15.77 -23.99
C ALA A 677 33.83 -14.55 -24.92
N CYS A 678 33.76 -13.33 -24.38
CA CYS A 678 33.69 -12.11 -25.21
C CYS A 678 34.93 -11.94 -26.11
N LYS A 679 36.13 -12.26 -25.62
CA LYS A 679 37.38 -12.16 -26.42
C LYS A 679 37.38 -13.07 -27.65
N LYS A 680 36.57 -14.13 -27.66
CA LYS A 680 36.40 -15.02 -28.82
C LYS A 680 35.52 -14.40 -29.91
N GLU A 681 34.77 -13.35 -29.58
CA GLU A 681 33.85 -12.68 -30.50
C GLU A 681 34.48 -11.41 -31.09
N SER A 682 34.77 -11.41 -32.39
CA SER A 682 35.41 -10.26 -33.06
C SER A 682 34.53 -9.01 -33.16
N ALA A 683 33.23 -9.14 -32.89
CA ALA A 683 32.27 -8.04 -32.92
C ALA A 683 32.41 -7.08 -31.73
N ILE A 684 33.10 -7.49 -30.66
CA ILE A 684 33.21 -6.74 -29.40
C ILE A 684 34.54 -5.98 -29.37
N LYS A 685 34.46 -4.66 -29.25
CA LYS A 685 35.60 -3.75 -29.07
C LYS A 685 35.64 -3.24 -27.63
N TRP A 686 36.85 -3.05 -27.12
CA TRP A 686 37.10 -2.64 -25.74
C TRP A 686 37.78 -1.29 -25.68
N SER A 687 37.23 -0.40 -24.86
CA SER A 687 37.75 0.94 -24.57
C SER A 687 37.98 1.07 -23.06
N PHE A 688 39.10 0.54 -22.57
CA PHE A 688 39.54 0.63 -21.17
C PHE A 688 40.15 1.99 -20.84
N GLY A 689 40.16 2.36 -19.55
CA GLY A 689 40.67 3.65 -19.09
C GLY A 689 39.86 4.83 -19.61
N CYS A 690 38.60 4.61 -19.98
CA CYS A 690 37.70 5.61 -20.57
C CYS A 690 36.58 5.95 -19.59
N THR A 691 36.57 7.18 -19.08
CA THR A 691 35.52 7.65 -18.17
C THR A 691 34.36 8.24 -18.96
N PHE A 692 33.14 7.80 -18.66
CA PHE A 692 31.92 8.44 -19.18
C PHE A 692 31.66 9.78 -18.45
N GLU A 693 31.53 10.87 -19.21
CA GLU A 693 31.28 12.21 -18.67
C GLU A 693 29.80 12.59 -18.73
N GLY A 694 29.15 12.38 -19.87
CA GLY A 694 27.71 12.65 -20.01
C GLY A 694 27.15 12.39 -21.39
N ILE A 695 25.82 12.48 -21.48
CA ILE A 695 25.04 12.35 -22.71
C ILE A 695 24.84 13.76 -23.28
N ASP A 696 25.37 14.00 -24.47
CA ASP A 696 25.24 15.26 -25.19
C ASP A 696 23.89 15.34 -25.92
N GLN A 697 23.44 14.21 -26.46
CA GLN A 697 22.17 14.08 -27.18
C GLN A 697 21.53 12.72 -26.88
N PHE A 698 20.23 12.71 -26.57
CA PHE A 698 19.49 11.47 -26.24
C PHE A 698 18.80 10.83 -27.44
N THR A 699 18.22 11.63 -28.33
CA THR A 699 17.40 11.19 -29.47
C THR A 699 17.73 12.01 -30.73
N PRO A 700 17.48 11.48 -31.95
CA PRO A 700 17.03 10.12 -32.25
C PRO A 700 18.16 9.09 -32.13
N THR A 701 19.42 9.51 -32.19
CA THR A 701 20.61 8.67 -31.93
C THR A 701 21.42 9.26 -30.78
N PRO A 702 21.79 8.44 -29.77
CA PRO A 702 22.54 8.91 -28.62
C PRO A 702 23.96 9.33 -29.00
N THR A 703 24.35 10.50 -28.52
CA THR A 703 25.73 11.00 -28.56
C THR A 703 26.18 11.30 -27.15
N PHE A 704 27.37 10.84 -26.77
CA PHE A 704 27.90 10.99 -25.42
C PHE A 704 29.41 11.26 -25.44
N THR A 705 29.90 11.88 -24.39
CA THR A 705 31.31 12.22 -24.23
C THR A 705 32.01 11.21 -23.32
N VAL A 706 33.13 10.67 -23.81
CA VAL A 706 34.06 9.84 -23.03
C VAL A 706 35.42 10.50 -22.97
N LYS A 707 36.06 10.39 -21.82
CA LYS A 707 37.41 10.89 -21.56
C LYS A 707 38.37 9.72 -21.33
N PRO A 708 39.22 9.38 -22.31
CA PRO A 708 40.33 8.47 -22.10
C PRO A 708 41.33 9.08 -21.12
N ARG A 709 41.97 8.25 -20.28
CA ARG A 709 42.91 8.70 -19.23
C ARG A 709 44.08 9.53 -19.77
N ASN A 710 44.54 9.23 -20.98
CA ASN A 710 45.73 9.81 -21.61
C ASN A 710 45.42 10.55 -22.92
N SER A 711 44.18 10.97 -23.15
CA SER A 711 43.79 11.68 -24.37
C SER A 711 42.68 12.70 -24.07
N GLU A 712 42.43 13.61 -25.01
CA GLU A 712 41.33 14.55 -24.89
C GLU A 712 39.98 13.82 -24.92
N ALA A 713 38.97 14.45 -24.32
CA ALA A 713 37.61 13.95 -24.36
C ALA A 713 37.12 13.89 -25.81
N ARG A 714 36.45 12.80 -26.17
CA ARG A 714 35.90 12.59 -27.51
C ARG A 714 34.41 12.29 -27.42
N GLN A 715 33.66 12.75 -28.41
CA GLN A 715 32.27 12.37 -28.59
C GLN A 715 32.16 11.04 -29.32
N VAL A 716 31.21 10.23 -28.89
CA VAL A 716 30.87 8.94 -29.47
C VAL A 716 29.38 8.95 -29.79
N GLN A 717 29.05 8.62 -31.03
CA GLN A 717 27.66 8.46 -31.49
C GLN A 717 27.39 6.98 -31.72
N CYS A 718 26.27 6.48 -31.22
CA CYS A 718 25.81 5.11 -31.42
C CYS A 718 24.31 5.07 -31.71
N ASP A 719 23.83 3.90 -32.13
CA ASP A 719 22.40 3.69 -32.39
C ASP A 719 21.68 3.23 -31.11
N ILE A 720 22.37 2.46 -30.25
CA ILE A 720 21.90 2.02 -28.93
C ILE A 720 22.96 2.32 -27.86
N LEU A 721 22.53 2.90 -26.72
CA LEU A 721 23.37 3.07 -25.54
C LEU A 721 22.83 2.22 -24.38
N LEU A 722 23.61 1.24 -23.93
CA LEU A 722 23.29 0.39 -22.78
C LEU A 722 24.13 0.80 -21.57
N ALA A 723 23.49 1.10 -20.46
CA ALA A 723 24.16 1.53 -19.24
C ALA A 723 24.18 0.40 -18.20
N SER A 724 25.39 -0.13 -17.98
CA SER A 724 25.72 -1.11 -16.94
C SER A 724 26.81 -0.57 -16.00
N ASP A 725 26.80 0.74 -15.77
CA ASP A 725 27.79 1.51 -14.99
C ASP A 725 27.53 1.49 -13.46
N GLY A 726 26.69 0.56 -13.02
CA GLY A 726 26.54 0.16 -11.62
C GLY A 726 25.77 1.15 -10.74
N VAL A 727 25.88 0.97 -9.41
CA VAL A 727 25.11 1.73 -8.42
C VAL A 727 25.33 3.26 -8.52
N LYS A 728 26.49 3.71 -9.01
CA LYS A 728 26.81 5.14 -9.23
C LYS A 728 26.50 5.62 -10.65
N SER A 729 25.57 4.96 -11.33
CA SER A 729 25.30 5.20 -12.74
C SER A 729 25.08 6.68 -13.05
N ARG A 730 25.98 7.25 -13.87
CA ARG A 730 25.86 8.62 -14.36
C ARG A 730 24.80 8.72 -15.43
N VAL A 731 24.66 7.66 -16.23
CA VAL A 731 23.62 7.55 -17.27
C VAL A 731 22.24 7.59 -16.64
N ARG A 732 22.01 6.82 -15.55
CA ARG A 732 20.75 6.88 -14.80
C ARG A 732 20.46 8.30 -14.31
N THR A 733 21.41 8.97 -13.68
CA THR A 733 21.19 10.32 -13.14
C THR A 733 20.76 11.30 -14.25
N GLN A 734 21.38 11.24 -15.42
CA GLN A 734 21.03 12.12 -16.54
C GLN A 734 19.70 11.72 -17.21
N LEU A 735 19.41 10.41 -17.33
CA LEU A 735 18.13 9.92 -17.83
C LEU A 735 16.97 10.34 -16.92
N LEU A 736 17.10 10.17 -15.60
CA LEU A 736 16.07 10.58 -14.64
C LEU A 736 15.88 12.10 -14.64
N ALA A 737 16.96 12.88 -14.72
CA ALA A 737 16.87 14.33 -14.87
C ALA A 737 16.12 14.73 -16.14
N ARG A 738 16.32 14.00 -17.26
CA ARG A 738 15.65 14.28 -18.53
C ARG A 738 14.13 14.12 -18.47
N ILE A 739 13.64 13.16 -17.69
CA ILE A 739 12.21 12.88 -17.50
C ILE A 739 11.61 13.57 -16.26
N GLY A 740 12.37 14.43 -15.57
CA GLY A 740 11.91 15.14 -14.37
C GLY A 740 11.70 14.25 -13.13
N ALA A 741 12.32 13.06 -13.11
CA ALA A 741 12.17 12.11 -12.00
C ALA A 741 13.28 12.28 -10.93
N PRO A 742 12.96 12.13 -9.64
CA PRO A 742 13.94 12.23 -8.56
C PRO A 742 14.87 11.00 -8.53
N GLY A 743 16.17 11.21 -8.78
CA GLY A 743 17.21 10.16 -8.75
C GLY A 743 17.85 9.92 -7.38
N VAL A 744 17.04 9.81 -6.31
CA VAL A 744 17.55 9.72 -4.93
C VAL A 744 18.08 8.31 -4.63
N VAL A 745 19.31 8.22 -4.13
CA VAL A 745 19.89 7.00 -3.55
C VAL A 745 19.43 6.92 -2.09
N GLU A 746 18.83 5.81 -1.68
CA GLU A 746 18.45 5.60 -0.28
C GLU A 746 19.52 4.78 0.44
N ASP A 747 19.98 5.33 1.56
CA ASP A 747 20.89 4.64 2.46
C ASP A 747 20.10 3.63 3.30
N THR A 748 20.55 2.37 3.35
CA THR A 748 19.83 1.35 4.13
C THR A 748 20.21 1.38 5.61
N GLY A 749 21.20 2.18 6.00
CA GLY A 749 21.76 2.16 7.35
C GLY A 749 22.46 0.84 7.69
N GLN A 750 22.84 0.07 6.67
CA GLN A 750 23.55 -1.20 6.82
C GLN A 750 24.90 -1.18 6.10
N ALA A 751 25.86 -1.89 6.67
CA ALA A 751 27.15 -2.16 6.07
C ALA A 751 27.37 -3.68 5.99
N ALA A 752 28.34 -4.09 5.17
CA ALA A 752 28.77 -5.47 5.02
C ALA A 752 30.29 -5.54 5.04
N TYR A 753 30.85 -6.36 5.93
CA TYR A 753 32.25 -6.78 5.83
C TYR A 753 32.37 -7.96 4.88
N ARG A 754 33.47 -8.03 4.14
CA ARG A 754 33.83 -9.18 3.32
C ARG A 754 35.24 -9.61 3.64
N ILE A 755 35.39 -10.91 3.86
CA ILE A 755 36.60 -11.56 4.31
C ILE A 755 36.75 -12.87 3.54
N MET A 756 37.99 -13.21 3.19
CA MET A 756 38.34 -14.46 2.53
C MET A 756 39.43 -15.16 3.31
N LEU A 757 39.20 -16.44 3.64
CA LEU A 757 40.15 -17.25 4.40
C LEU A 757 40.78 -18.31 3.49
N PRO A 758 42.12 -18.37 3.39
CA PRO A 758 42.80 -19.41 2.64
C PRO A 758 42.62 -20.79 3.29
N ARG A 759 42.40 -21.82 2.47
CA ARG A 759 42.23 -23.21 2.93
C ARG A 759 43.35 -23.68 3.83
N GLU A 760 44.60 -23.41 3.45
CA GLU A 760 45.78 -23.86 4.19
C GLU A 760 45.76 -23.41 5.66
N LYS A 761 45.25 -22.19 5.93
CA LYS A 761 45.11 -21.67 7.30
C LYS A 761 43.96 -22.34 8.06
N MET A 762 42.84 -22.60 7.39
CA MET A 762 41.67 -23.22 8.01
C MET A 762 41.87 -24.69 8.37
N LEU A 763 42.71 -25.42 7.64
CA LEU A 763 42.98 -26.84 7.90
C LEU A 763 43.65 -27.11 9.26
N ALA A 764 44.25 -26.09 9.88
CA ALA A 764 44.86 -26.19 11.21
C ALA A 764 43.82 -26.31 12.34
N ASP A 765 42.58 -25.90 12.12
CA ASP A 765 41.46 -26.01 13.07
C ASP A 765 40.45 -27.06 12.58
N PRO A 766 40.17 -28.13 13.37
CA PRO A 766 39.27 -29.21 12.94
C PRO A 766 37.85 -28.75 12.57
N GLU A 767 37.27 -27.78 13.28
CA GLU A 767 35.93 -27.26 12.99
C GLU A 767 35.93 -26.45 11.69
N MET A 768 36.99 -25.67 11.44
CA MET A 768 37.13 -24.91 10.19
C MET A 768 37.44 -25.80 9.00
N ALA A 769 38.19 -26.87 9.21
CA ALA A 769 38.45 -27.90 8.21
C ALA A 769 37.15 -28.55 7.74
N GLU A 770 36.19 -28.81 8.64
CA GLU A 770 34.87 -29.31 8.27
C GLU A 770 34.11 -28.30 7.39
N LEU A 771 34.08 -27.03 7.79
CA LEU A 771 33.40 -25.97 7.05
C LEU A 771 33.92 -25.82 5.62
N ILE A 772 35.24 -25.76 5.40
CA ILE A 772 35.80 -25.56 4.06
C ILE A 772 35.72 -26.82 3.20
N ASN A 773 35.62 -28.01 3.79
CA ASN A 773 35.44 -29.26 3.07
C ASN A 773 33.98 -29.55 2.70
N SER A 774 33.04 -28.89 3.37
CA SER A 774 31.61 -29.06 3.12
C SER A 774 31.17 -28.55 1.72
N ASN A 775 29.94 -28.90 1.35
CA ASN A 775 29.19 -28.26 0.25
C ASN A 775 28.06 -27.39 0.84
N GLN A 776 28.31 -26.83 2.03
CA GLN A 776 27.32 -26.15 2.86
C GLN A 776 27.53 -24.65 2.83
N VAL A 777 26.43 -23.91 2.73
CA VAL A 777 26.38 -22.49 3.09
C VAL A 777 25.96 -22.38 4.55
N THR A 778 26.77 -21.72 5.38
CA THR A 778 26.47 -21.52 6.80
C THR A 778 26.09 -20.07 7.06
N ARG A 779 24.99 -19.84 7.79
CA ARG A 779 24.58 -18.50 8.23
C ARG A 779 24.50 -18.43 9.76
N TRP A 780 25.27 -17.55 10.38
CA TRP A 780 25.18 -17.26 11.81
C TRP A 780 24.37 -15.98 12.02
N ILE A 781 23.19 -16.08 12.62
CA ILE A 781 22.28 -14.95 12.82
C ILE A 781 22.29 -14.51 14.28
N GLY A 782 22.64 -13.24 14.50
CA GLY A 782 22.56 -12.56 15.80
C GLY A 782 21.60 -11.37 15.75
N GLU A 783 21.53 -10.59 16.82
CA GLU A 783 20.65 -9.41 16.88
C GLU A 783 21.07 -8.36 15.84
N LYS A 784 20.17 -8.05 14.89
CA LYS A 784 20.36 -7.07 13.80
C LYS A 784 21.58 -7.29 12.88
N ARG A 785 22.32 -8.40 13.03
CA ARG A 785 23.53 -8.69 12.27
C ARG A 785 23.70 -10.18 12.00
N HIS A 786 24.33 -10.55 10.90
CA HIS A 786 24.65 -11.94 10.59
C HIS A 786 25.93 -12.08 9.78
N TRP A 787 26.46 -13.31 9.76
CA TRP A 787 27.46 -13.79 8.80
C TRP A 787 26.84 -14.84 7.89
N ILE A 788 27.17 -14.79 6.60
CA ILE A 788 26.99 -15.89 5.65
C ILE A 788 28.37 -16.31 5.15
N ALA A 789 28.65 -17.61 5.16
CA ALA A 789 29.93 -18.14 4.74
C ALA A 789 29.83 -19.46 3.97
N TYR A 790 30.76 -19.65 3.04
CA TYR A 790 30.76 -20.79 2.14
C TYR A 790 32.10 -20.94 1.41
N PRO A 791 32.48 -22.16 1.00
CA PRO A 791 33.63 -22.38 0.15
C PRO A 791 33.42 -21.85 -1.27
N VAL A 792 34.50 -21.34 -1.87
CA VAL A 792 34.57 -20.88 -3.27
C VAL A 792 35.89 -21.33 -3.90
N ALA A 793 36.04 -21.13 -5.21
CA ALA A 793 37.27 -21.44 -5.96
C ALA A 793 37.71 -22.90 -5.73
N GLY A 794 36.81 -23.87 -5.97
CA GLY A 794 37.08 -25.29 -5.74
C GLY A 794 37.48 -25.61 -4.30
N LYS A 795 36.87 -24.94 -3.31
CA LYS A 795 37.15 -25.08 -1.86
C LYS A 795 38.56 -24.68 -1.41
N THR A 796 39.25 -23.85 -2.19
CA THR A 796 40.57 -23.29 -1.83
C THR A 796 40.46 -22.02 -0.99
N ILE A 797 39.31 -21.34 -1.04
CA ILE A 797 39.03 -20.13 -0.28
C ILE A 797 37.68 -20.29 0.41
N TYR A 798 37.58 -19.88 1.68
CA TYR A 798 36.32 -19.77 2.39
C TYR A 798 35.90 -18.31 2.44
N ASN A 799 34.79 -17.98 1.76
CA ASN A 799 34.26 -16.63 1.73
C ASN A 799 33.36 -16.40 2.94
N MET A 800 33.53 -15.25 3.59
CA MET A 800 32.65 -14.76 4.65
C MET A 800 32.17 -13.36 4.31
N SER A 801 30.85 -13.16 4.36
CA SER A 801 30.22 -11.86 4.19
C SER A 801 29.27 -11.57 5.34
N SER A 802 29.34 -10.38 5.92
CA SER A 802 28.42 -9.97 6.97
C SER A 802 27.35 -9.02 6.47
N THR A 803 26.32 -8.82 7.28
CA THR A 803 25.53 -7.59 7.22
C THR A 803 25.27 -7.13 8.65
N GLN A 804 25.47 -5.85 8.91
CA GLN A 804 25.36 -5.22 10.21
C GLN A 804 24.84 -3.77 10.07
N PRO A 805 24.35 -3.14 11.15
CA PRO A 805 24.10 -1.70 11.15
C PRO A 805 25.38 -0.92 10.83
N ASP A 806 25.27 0.12 10.01
CA ASP A 806 26.39 1.00 9.71
C ASP A 806 26.62 2.00 10.86
N THR A 807 27.68 1.78 11.64
CA THR A 807 28.10 2.68 12.74
C THR A 807 29.37 3.47 12.43
N HIS A 808 30.11 3.13 11.37
CA HIS A 808 31.45 3.68 11.09
C HIS A 808 31.47 4.70 9.93
N PHE A 809 30.53 4.64 8.97
CA PHE A 809 30.53 5.53 7.80
C PHE A 809 29.91 6.91 8.04
N ALA A 810 29.29 7.16 9.20
CA ALA A 810 28.74 8.48 9.53
C ALA A 810 29.82 9.60 9.58
N ALA A 811 31.11 9.24 9.56
CA ALA A 811 32.24 10.18 9.64
C ALA A 811 33.12 10.29 8.38
N ALA A 812 32.89 9.52 7.30
CA ALA A 812 33.80 9.45 6.15
C ALA A 812 33.33 10.28 4.93
N PRO A 813 34.22 11.03 4.24
CA PRO A 813 33.88 11.85 3.08
C PRO A 813 33.58 10.99 1.83
N THR A 814 32.29 10.91 1.50
CA THR A 814 31.56 10.74 0.22
C THR A 814 32.14 10.09 -1.06
N ALA A 815 33.42 9.75 -1.21
CA ALA A 815 33.97 9.35 -2.51
C ALA A 815 34.00 7.83 -2.79
N THR A 816 34.18 6.97 -1.79
CA THR A 816 34.42 5.52 -1.99
C THR A 816 33.44 4.68 -1.16
N TYR A 817 32.61 3.84 -1.81
CA TYR A 817 31.65 2.93 -1.13
C TYR A 817 32.30 1.66 -0.57
N THR A 818 33.61 1.53 -0.78
CA THR A 818 34.45 0.49 -0.22
C THR A 818 35.57 1.20 0.51
N THR A 819 35.65 1.00 1.82
CA THR A 819 36.77 1.45 2.64
C THR A 819 37.48 0.23 3.20
N THR A 820 38.78 0.37 3.47
CA THR A 820 39.51 -0.60 4.27
C THR A 820 38.93 -0.53 5.69
N GLY A 821 38.18 -1.55 6.07
CA GLY A 821 37.65 -1.70 7.43
C GLY A 821 38.79 -1.98 8.41
N SER A 822 38.56 -1.70 9.69
CA SER A 822 39.50 -2.07 10.75
C SER A 822 39.19 -3.47 11.26
N LYS A 823 40.21 -4.34 11.36
CA LYS A 823 40.08 -5.66 12.01
C LYS A 823 39.50 -5.54 13.41
N LYS A 824 40.00 -4.56 14.18
CA LYS A 824 39.45 -4.22 15.50
C LYS A 824 37.97 -3.88 15.45
N GLY A 825 37.53 -3.12 14.43
CA GLY A 825 36.12 -2.78 14.25
C GLY A 825 35.24 -4.00 14.03
N VAL A 826 35.68 -4.95 13.19
CA VAL A 826 34.93 -6.22 12.97
C VAL A 826 34.88 -7.04 14.25
N LEU A 827 36.01 -7.20 14.95
CA LEU A 827 36.07 -7.94 16.21
C LEU A 827 35.17 -7.31 17.29
N ASP A 828 35.13 -5.97 17.39
CA ASP A 828 34.28 -5.27 18.34
C ASP A 828 32.78 -5.50 18.03
N VAL A 829 32.37 -5.34 16.76
CA VAL A 829 30.97 -5.52 16.30
C VAL A 829 30.47 -6.95 16.48
N PHE A 830 31.33 -7.94 16.30
CA PHE A 830 31.00 -9.35 16.38
C PHE A 830 31.53 -10.02 17.66
N SER A 831 31.98 -9.27 18.67
CA SER A 831 32.63 -9.79 19.88
C SER A 831 31.79 -10.77 20.70
N ASP A 832 30.48 -10.79 20.48
CA ASP A 832 29.52 -11.68 21.12
C ASP A 832 29.07 -12.88 20.26
N PHE A 833 29.64 -13.04 19.06
CA PHE A 833 29.44 -14.23 18.24
C PHE A 833 30.30 -15.39 18.73
N CYS A 834 29.89 -16.62 18.40
CA CYS A 834 30.52 -17.84 18.87
C CYS A 834 32.06 -17.87 18.65
N PRO A 835 32.81 -18.62 19.49
CA PRO A 835 34.27 -18.66 19.42
C PRO A 835 34.81 -19.03 18.03
N LEU A 836 34.09 -19.84 17.26
CA LEU A 836 34.47 -20.21 15.89
C LEU A 836 34.58 -18.99 14.96
N ILE A 837 33.62 -18.05 15.05
CA ILE A 837 33.67 -16.78 14.30
C ILE A 837 34.88 -15.95 14.75
N GLN A 838 35.13 -15.84 16.06
CA GLN A 838 36.29 -15.07 16.56
C GLN A 838 37.62 -15.61 16.01
N ARG A 839 37.82 -16.93 16.09
CA ARG A 839 39.02 -17.58 15.56
C ARG A 839 39.19 -17.35 14.06
N MET A 840 38.10 -17.37 13.29
CA MET A 840 38.13 -17.05 11.85
C MET A 840 38.50 -15.59 11.58
N LEU A 841 37.97 -14.64 12.36
CA LEU A 841 38.29 -13.21 12.24
C LEU A 841 39.75 -12.92 12.63
N ASP A 842 40.30 -13.63 13.62
CA ASP A 842 41.69 -13.49 14.05
C ASP A 842 42.70 -13.87 12.96
N MET A 843 42.33 -14.76 12.03
CA MET A 843 43.19 -15.17 10.90
C MET A 843 43.34 -14.11 9.81
N VAL A 844 42.47 -13.10 9.80
CA VAL A 844 42.45 -12.05 8.79
C VAL A 844 43.58 -11.05 9.07
N PRO A 845 44.48 -10.79 8.11
CA PRO A 845 45.51 -9.77 8.27
C PRO A 845 44.92 -8.37 8.46
N ASP A 846 45.63 -7.51 9.20
CA ASP A 846 45.26 -6.10 9.30
C ASP A 846 45.32 -5.43 7.92
N GLY A 847 44.26 -4.72 7.55
CA GLY A 847 44.14 -4.04 6.25
C GLY A 847 43.48 -4.86 5.13
N GLU A 848 43.17 -6.14 5.35
CA GLU A 848 42.46 -6.97 4.35
C GLU A 848 40.93 -7.02 4.55
N VAL A 849 40.42 -6.37 5.59
CA VAL A 849 38.97 -6.23 5.82
C VAL A 849 38.41 -5.19 4.86
N CYS A 850 37.44 -5.59 4.03
CA CYS A 850 36.69 -4.66 3.19
C CYS A 850 35.34 -4.35 3.83
N GLU A 851 35.01 -3.07 4.00
CA GLU A 851 33.70 -2.61 4.47
C GLU A 851 32.93 -1.95 3.33
N TRP A 852 31.69 -2.37 3.14
CA TRP A 852 30.82 -1.93 2.05
C TRP A 852 29.55 -1.32 2.61
N LYS A 853 29.25 -0.10 2.17
CA LYS A 853 27.97 0.52 2.50
C LYS A 853 26.86 -0.03 1.61
N LEU A 854 25.80 -0.54 2.20
CA LEU A 854 24.66 -1.06 1.46
C LEU A 854 23.69 0.08 1.15
N ARG A 855 23.30 0.19 -0.11
CA ARG A 855 22.38 1.22 -0.61
C ARG A 855 21.40 0.58 -1.58
N VAL A 856 20.21 1.14 -1.65
CA VAL A 856 19.15 0.70 -2.56
C VAL A 856 18.57 1.90 -3.29
N HIS A 857 17.90 1.61 -4.41
CA HIS A 857 17.06 2.59 -5.08
C HIS A 857 15.61 2.16 -5.00
N LYS A 858 14.74 3.15 -4.91
CA LYS A 858 13.33 2.94 -5.25
C LYS A 858 13.23 2.48 -6.72
N PRO A 859 12.25 1.64 -7.06
CA PRO A 859 12.03 1.24 -8.44
C PRO A 859 11.95 2.46 -9.35
N LEU A 860 12.78 2.47 -10.40
CA LEU A 860 12.84 3.60 -11.33
C LEU A 860 11.53 3.72 -12.12
N PRO A 861 11.04 4.93 -12.43
CA PRO A 861 9.83 5.12 -13.24
C PRO A 861 10.01 4.54 -14.65
N THR A 862 11.21 4.62 -15.21
CA THR A 862 11.59 3.89 -16.43
C THR A 862 13.08 3.56 -16.44
N TRP A 863 13.43 2.52 -17.17
CA TRP A 863 14.77 2.06 -17.51
C TRP A 863 15.16 2.49 -18.92
N VAL A 864 14.22 3.02 -19.72
CA VAL A 864 14.41 3.28 -21.15
C VAL A 864 13.98 4.70 -21.51
N TYR A 865 14.83 5.40 -22.24
CA TYR A 865 14.51 6.69 -22.86
C TYR A 865 15.11 6.75 -24.26
N GLY A 866 14.26 6.87 -25.29
CA GLY A 866 14.71 6.76 -26.68
C GLY A 866 15.39 5.41 -26.93
N THR A 867 16.59 5.43 -27.51
CA THR A 867 17.39 4.21 -27.74
C THR A 867 18.43 3.95 -26.65
N ILE A 868 18.21 4.51 -25.44
CA ILE A 868 19.06 4.34 -24.26
C ILE A 868 18.35 3.44 -23.24
N ALA A 869 19.04 2.44 -22.70
CA ALA A 869 18.49 1.55 -21.67
C ALA A 869 19.46 1.32 -20.50
N LEU A 870 18.91 1.22 -19.29
CA LEU A 870 19.61 0.87 -18.06
C LEU A 870 19.47 -0.64 -17.76
N LEU A 871 20.53 -1.26 -17.23
CA LEU A 871 20.51 -2.66 -16.78
C LEU A 871 21.36 -2.91 -15.52
N GLY A 872 21.09 -4.00 -14.80
CA GLY A 872 21.81 -4.35 -13.58
C GLY A 872 21.70 -3.29 -12.46
N ASP A 873 22.77 -3.12 -11.69
CA ASP A 873 22.82 -2.16 -10.59
C ASP A 873 22.62 -0.69 -11.02
N ALA A 874 22.71 -0.39 -12.32
CA ALA A 874 22.36 0.94 -12.83
C ALA A 874 20.84 1.19 -12.71
N CYS A 875 19.98 0.17 -12.80
CA CYS A 875 18.54 0.29 -12.63
C CYS A 875 17.98 -0.31 -11.35
N HIS A 876 18.54 -1.41 -10.83
CA HIS A 876 17.94 -2.16 -9.72
C HIS A 876 18.95 -2.75 -8.72
N PRO A 877 19.77 -1.92 -8.05
CA PRO A 877 20.68 -2.47 -7.05
C PRO A 877 19.91 -3.12 -5.90
N THR A 878 20.39 -4.29 -5.50
CA THR A 878 19.71 -5.15 -4.54
C THR A 878 20.56 -5.42 -3.31
N LEU A 879 19.89 -5.68 -2.18
CA LEU A 879 20.57 -6.14 -0.98
C LEU A 879 21.03 -7.60 -1.13
N PRO A 880 22.14 -8.00 -0.49
CA PRO A 880 22.74 -9.32 -0.66
C PRO A 880 22.00 -10.42 0.12
N HIS A 881 20.69 -10.29 0.35
CA HIS A 881 19.93 -11.23 1.17
C HIS A 881 19.32 -12.39 0.37
N LEU A 882 19.13 -12.23 -0.95
CA LEU A 882 18.79 -13.32 -1.87
C LEU A 882 19.95 -13.75 -2.78
N ASN A 883 21.05 -13.00 -2.79
CA ASN A 883 22.22 -13.25 -3.64
C ASN A 883 21.90 -13.32 -5.16
N GLN A 884 20.89 -12.58 -5.63
CA GLN A 884 20.45 -12.60 -7.04
C GLN A 884 20.92 -11.40 -7.88
N GLY A 885 21.66 -10.44 -7.32
CA GLY A 885 22.02 -9.20 -8.06
C GLY A 885 22.75 -9.45 -9.39
N ALA A 886 23.78 -10.31 -9.39
CA ALA A 886 24.49 -10.66 -10.62
C ALA A 886 23.63 -11.48 -11.60
N ALA A 887 22.80 -12.39 -11.07
CA ALA A 887 21.88 -13.17 -11.89
C ALA A 887 20.88 -12.26 -12.61
N LEU A 888 20.31 -11.28 -11.91
CA LEU A 888 19.39 -10.30 -12.48
C LEU A 888 20.04 -9.45 -13.57
N ALA A 889 21.26 -8.97 -13.35
CA ALA A 889 21.99 -8.20 -14.36
C ALA A 889 22.29 -9.02 -15.64
N ILE A 890 22.53 -10.33 -15.50
CA ILE A 890 22.77 -11.23 -16.63
C ILE A 890 21.45 -11.64 -17.31
N GLU A 891 20.37 -11.81 -16.55
CA GLU A 891 19.01 -11.97 -17.08
C GLU A 891 18.62 -10.75 -17.94
N ASP A 892 18.91 -9.53 -17.50
CA ASP A 892 18.66 -8.32 -18.28
C ASP A 892 19.39 -8.33 -19.62
N ALA A 893 20.69 -8.63 -19.58
CA ALA A 893 21.52 -8.73 -20.76
C ALA A 893 20.98 -9.75 -21.78
N ALA A 894 20.56 -10.92 -21.28
CA ALA A 894 20.01 -11.99 -22.11
C ALA A 894 18.67 -11.59 -22.76
N VAL A 895 17.78 -10.94 -22.00
CA VAL A 895 16.51 -10.43 -22.54
C VAL A 895 16.72 -9.28 -23.53
N LEU A 896 17.63 -8.34 -23.24
CA LEU A 896 18.00 -7.26 -24.16
C LEU A 896 18.43 -7.81 -25.52
N ALA A 897 19.32 -8.81 -25.54
CA ALA A 897 19.77 -9.42 -26.77
C ALA A 897 18.62 -10.13 -27.52
N GLU A 898 17.73 -10.82 -26.80
CA GLU A 898 16.57 -11.49 -27.40
C GLU A 898 15.64 -10.48 -28.09
N VAL A 899 15.21 -9.42 -27.39
CA VAL A 899 14.25 -8.46 -27.92
C VAL A 899 14.85 -7.60 -29.04
N LEU A 900 16.14 -7.27 -28.98
CA LEU A 900 16.80 -6.48 -30.04
C LEU A 900 17.02 -7.32 -31.29
N SER A 901 17.35 -8.62 -31.16
CA SER A 901 17.53 -9.52 -32.31
C SER A 901 16.26 -9.74 -33.14
N ARG A 902 15.10 -9.41 -32.57
CA ARG A 902 13.78 -9.53 -33.20
C ARG A 902 13.25 -8.21 -33.76
N ALA A 903 14.04 -7.15 -33.72
CA ALA A 903 13.67 -5.86 -34.30
C ALA A 903 13.35 -6.03 -35.80
N PRO A 904 12.19 -5.57 -36.30
CA PRO A 904 11.84 -5.67 -37.73
C PRO A 904 12.69 -4.77 -38.63
N ASP A 905 13.23 -3.68 -38.08
CA ASP A 905 14.09 -2.73 -38.77
C ASP A 905 15.06 -2.04 -37.79
N SER A 906 15.95 -1.22 -38.33
CA SER A 906 16.97 -0.48 -37.56
C SER A 906 16.55 0.95 -37.20
N THR A 907 15.26 1.30 -37.25
CA THR A 907 14.83 2.66 -36.96
C THR A 907 14.87 2.96 -35.45
N PRO A 908 15.17 4.20 -35.03
CA PRO A 908 15.14 4.58 -33.61
C PRO A 908 13.82 4.28 -32.90
N LYS A 909 12.69 4.37 -33.63
CA LYS A 909 11.36 4.06 -33.10
C LYS A 909 11.22 2.57 -32.78
N THR A 910 11.61 1.71 -33.71
CA THR A 910 11.62 0.25 -33.53
C THR A 910 12.54 -0.16 -32.39
N ILE A 911 13.74 0.42 -32.31
CA ILE A 911 14.69 0.16 -31.23
C ILE A 911 14.10 0.55 -29.87
N ASN A 912 13.56 1.76 -29.75
CA ASN A 912 12.92 2.21 -28.51
C ASN A 912 11.80 1.24 -28.08
N LYS A 913 11.00 0.78 -29.04
CA LYS A 913 9.92 -0.18 -28.81
C LYS A 913 10.45 -1.53 -28.31
N CYS A 914 11.50 -2.08 -28.93
CA CYS A 914 12.18 -3.29 -28.45
C CYS A 914 12.72 -3.10 -27.02
N LEU A 915 13.34 -1.96 -26.72
CA LEU A 915 13.83 -1.66 -25.37
C LEU A 915 12.68 -1.54 -24.36
N LYS A 916 11.53 -1.00 -24.76
CA LYS A 916 10.32 -0.98 -23.94
C LYS A 916 9.77 -2.38 -23.67
N VAL A 917 9.83 -3.29 -24.64
CA VAL A 917 9.51 -4.72 -24.39
C VAL A 917 10.47 -5.33 -23.37
N TYR A 918 11.78 -5.03 -23.46
CA TYR A 918 12.75 -5.43 -22.42
C TYR A 918 12.34 -4.92 -21.03
N GLU A 919 11.99 -3.64 -20.91
CA GLU A 919 11.52 -3.06 -19.66
C GLU A 919 10.28 -3.78 -19.12
N LEU A 920 9.27 -4.03 -19.96
CA LEU A 920 8.04 -4.73 -19.57
C LEU A 920 8.30 -6.17 -19.09
N LEU A 921 9.24 -6.88 -19.72
CA LEU A 921 9.60 -8.25 -19.35
C LEU A 921 10.39 -8.32 -18.04
N ARG A 922 11.19 -7.30 -17.73
CA ARG A 922 12.19 -7.35 -16.65
C ARG A 922 11.82 -6.58 -15.40
N LYS A 923 11.12 -5.45 -15.53
CA LYS A 923 10.94 -4.48 -14.44
C LYS A 923 10.19 -5.04 -13.25
N ASP A 924 9.06 -5.73 -13.48
CA ASP A 924 8.23 -6.29 -12.40
C ASP A 924 8.94 -7.44 -11.67
N ARG A 925 9.53 -8.39 -12.41
CA ARG A 925 10.31 -9.50 -11.83
C ARG A 925 11.45 -8.97 -10.97
N THR A 926 12.19 -8.00 -11.49
CA THR A 926 13.36 -7.48 -10.79
C THR A 926 12.97 -6.68 -9.56
N THR A 927 11.94 -5.83 -9.66
CA THR A 927 11.38 -5.10 -8.51
C THR A 927 10.94 -6.07 -7.42
N THR A 928 10.24 -7.15 -7.79
CA THR A 928 9.79 -8.18 -6.85
C THR A 928 10.95 -8.83 -6.10
N LEU A 929 12.04 -9.17 -6.80
CA LEU A 929 13.20 -9.82 -6.19
C LEU A 929 14.04 -8.85 -5.34
N VAL A 930 14.14 -7.57 -5.72
CA VAL A 930 14.75 -6.52 -4.89
C VAL A 930 13.97 -6.32 -3.59
N ASP A 931 12.64 -6.21 -3.68
CA ASP A 931 11.77 -6.04 -2.51
C ASP A 931 11.81 -7.26 -1.60
N LEU A 932 11.86 -8.47 -2.17
CA LEU A 932 11.97 -9.71 -1.42
C LEU A 932 13.33 -9.83 -0.71
N ALA A 933 14.42 -9.38 -1.33
CA ALA A 933 15.73 -9.29 -0.69
C ALA A 933 15.69 -8.32 0.50
N ALA A 934 15.07 -7.14 0.34
CA ALA A 934 14.90 -6.19 1.44
C ALA A 934 14.02 -6.76 2.57
N ALA A 935 12.95 -7.50 2.23
CA ALA A 935 12.10 -8.16 3.21
C ALA A 935 12.85 -9.26 3.98
N SER A 936 13.63 -10.08 3.28
CA SER A 936 14.47 -11.12 3.88
C SER A 936 15.47 -10.51 4.87
N GLY A 937 16.14 -9.41 4.51
CA GLY A 937 17.02 -8.67 5.42
C GLY A 937 16.33 -8.20 6.69
N ARG A 938 15.11 -7.63 6.59
CA ARG A 938 14.34 -7.20 7.76
C ARG A 938 13.95 -8.36 8.69
N THR A 939 13.64 -9.53 8.12
CA THR A 939 13.31 -10.74 8.89
C THR A 939 14.53 -11.33 9.60
N LEU A 940 15.69 -11.30 8.94
CA LEU A 940 16.94 -11.82 9.52
C LEU A 940 17.52 -10.89 10.59
N HIS A 941 17.35 -9.57 10.44
CA HIS A 941 17.94 -8.54 11.32
C HIS A 941 16.94 -7.98 12.33
N LEU A 942 16.08 -8.82 12.90
CA LEU A 942 15.20 -8.40 13.99
C LEU A 942 16.02 -8.04 15.24
N GLY A 943 15.58 -7.01 15.95
CA GLY A 943 16.07 -6.67 17.29
C GLY A 943 15.51 -7.61 18.36
N GLU A 944 15.92 -7.41 19.61
CA GLU A 944 15.35 -8.13 20.75
C GLU A 944 13.81 -8.07 20.81
N GLY A 945 13.20 -9.13 21.36
CA GLY A 945 11.77 -9.17 21.67
C GLY A 945 10.97 -10.23 20.92
N LYS A 946 9.63 -10.12 20.98
CA LYS A 946 8.68 -11.16 20.54
C LYS A 946 8.83 -11.53 19.06
N ALA A 947 9.21 -10.58 18.20
CA ALA A 947 9.40 -10.83 16.77
C ALA A 947 10.61 -11.75 16.49
N LYS A 948 11.74 -11.55 17.19
CA LYS A 948 12.91 -12.44 17.11
C LYS A 948 12.55 -13.84 17.60
N ALA A 949 11.88 -13.95 18.75
CA ALA A 949 11.47 -15.24 19.31
C ALA A 949 10.52 -16.01 18.39
N GLU A 950 9.59 -15.32 17.73
CA GLU A 950 8.69 -15.92 16.74
C GLU A 950 9.45 -16.41 15.50
N ARG A 951 10.41 -15.63 15.00
CA ARG A 951 11.26 -16.02 13.88
C ARG A 951 12.12 -17.25 14.22
N ASP A 952 12.71 -17.29 15.41
CA ASP A 952 13.51 -18.44 15.87
C ASP A 952 12.63 -19.70 16.01
N ARG A 953 11.40 -19.55 16.50
CA ARG A 953 10.39 -20.62 16.54
C ARG A 953 10.08 -21.15 15.14
N GLN A 954 9.95 -20.27 14.15
CA GLN A 954 9.71 -20.66 12.76
C GLN A 954 10.91 -21.42 12.17
N PHE A 955 12.14 -21.01 12.47
CA PHE A 955 13.34 -21.79 12.08
C PHE A 955 13.31 -23.21 12.69
N LEU A 956 13.01 -23.33 13.99
CA LEU A 956 12.91 -24.64 14.65
C LEU A 956 11.79 -25.51 14.05
N ALA A 957 10.64 -24.92 13.72
CA ALA A 957 9.55 -25.61 13.04
C ALA A 957 9.96 -26.07 11.62
N ALA A 958 10.66 -25.21 10.87
CA ALA A 958 11.17 -25.52 9.53
C ALA A 958 12.20 -26.66 9.55
N LYS A 959 12.96 -26.82 10.63
CA LYS A 959 13.87 -27.96 10.83
C LYS A 959 13.14 -29.32 10.80
N GLN A 960 11.87 -29.34 11.21
CA GLN A 960 11.05 -30.56 11.24
C GLN A 960 10.23 -30.75 9.96
N SER A 961 9.67 -29.66 9.41
CA SER A 961 8.75 -29.72 8.27
C SER A 961 9.45 -29.65 6.91
N GLY A 962 10.68 -29.10 6.85
CA GLY A 962 11.38 -28.77 5.61
C GLY A 962 10.70 -27.66 4.79
N LYS A 963 9.69 -26.97 5.33
CA LYS A 963 8.88 -25.93 4.66
C LYS A 963 8.86 -24.65 5.50
N ASP A 964 8.47 -23.54 4.86
CA ASP A 964 8.28 -22.23 5.52
C ASP A 964 9.53 -21.64 6.20
N VAL A 965 10.72 -21.86 5.61
CA VAL A 965 11.99 -21.30 6.10
C VAL A 965 11.93 -19.76 6.10
N PRO A 966 12.15 -19.08 7.25
CA PRO A 966 12.16 -17.61 7.33
C PRO A 966 13.22 -16.94 6.46
N ASP A 967 14.39 -17.57 6.30
CA ASP A 967 15.39 -17.15 5.32
C ASP A 967 14.88 -17.43 3.89
N LYS A 968 14.43 -16.38 3.21
CA LYS A 968 13.89 -16.47 1.85
C LYS A 968 14.88 -16.98 0.82
N TRP A 969 16.19 -16.84 1.06
CA TRP A 969 17.21 -17.44 0.19
C TRP A 969 17.19 -18.98 0.25
N ALA A 970 16.93 -19.54 1.44
CA ALA A 970 16.88 -20.98 1.68
C ALA A 970 15.44 -21.55 1.61
N SER A 971 14.44 -20.74 1.23
CA SER A 971 13.05 -21.17 1.15
C SER A 971 12.79 -21.92 -0.16
N PRO A 972 12.28 -23.17 -0.12
CA PRO A 972 12.04 -23.96 -1.34
C PRO A 972 11.10 -23.29 -2.35
N ASP A 973 10.03 -22.62 -1.88
CA ASP A 973 9.07 -21.94 -2.75
C ASP A 973 9.69 -20.74 -3.46
N VAL A 974 10.54 -19.99 -2.76
CA VAL A 974 11.27 -18.85 -3.33
C VAL A 974 12.34 -19.35 -4.31
N GLN A 975 13.05 -20.42 -3.97
CA GLN A 975 13.98 -21.07 -4.88
C GLN A 975 13.28 -21.55 -6.15
N GLU A 976 12.10 -22.16 -6.05
CA GLU A 976 11.33 -22.58 -7.21
C GLU A 976 10.90 -21.40 -8.09
N MET A 977 10.40 -20.32 -7.49
CA MET A 977 10.05 -19.09 -8.20
C MET A 977 11.23 -18.49 -8.97
N ILE A 978 12.44 -18.55 -8.40
CA ILE A 978 13.63 -17.97 -9.02
C ILE A 978 14.22 -18.93 -10.07
N TYR A 979 14.46 -20.18 -9.69
CA TYR A 979 15.27 -21.17 -10.43
C TYR A 979 14.53 -21.75 -11.63
N SER A 980 13.20 -21.84 -11.59
CA SER A 980 12.40 -22.32 -12.72
C SER A 980 12.35 -21.31 -13.88
N HIS A 981 12.53 -20.02 -13.60
CA HIS A 981 12.30 -18.95 -14.55
C HIS A 981 13.29 -18.96 -15.73
N ASP A 982 12.75 -18.98 -16.94
CA ASP A 982 13.51 -18.92 -18.20
C ASP A 982 13.30 -17.57 -18.90
N CYS A 983 14.11 -16.56 -18.57
CA CYS A 983 13.86 -15.22 -19.09
C CYS A 983 14.02 -15.12 -20.62
N MET A 984 14.95 -15.88 -21.23
CA MET A 984 15.15 -15.85 -22.68
C MET A 984 13.99 -16.52 -23.41
N LYS A 985 13.51 -17.67 -22.93
CA LYS A 985 12.35 -18.35 -23.52
C LYS A 985 11.09 -17.49 -23.39
N ILE A 986 10.87 -16.88 -22.22
CA ILE A 986 9.72 -15.99 -22.00
C ILE A 986 9.81 -14.76 -22.92
N ALA A 987 11.00 -14.19 -23.10
CA ALA A 987 11.20 -13.08 -24.02
C ALA A 987 10.89 -13.49 -25.47
N GLU A 988 11.34 -14.67 -25.89
CA GLU A 988 11.03 -15.23 -27.20
C GLU A 988 9.51 -15.45 -27.41
N GLU A 989 8.82 -16.08 -26.46
CA GLU A 989 7.40 -16.42 -26.58
C GLU A 989 6.48 -15.19 -26.54
N ARG A 990 6.85 -14.17 -25.76
CA ARG A 990 6.01 -13.00 -25.49
C ARG A 990 6.40 -11.75 -26.29
N PHE A 991 7.49 -11.80 -27.06
CA PHE A 991 7.97 -10.63 -27.81
C PHE A 991 6.89 -10.07 -28.73
N ASP A 992 6.29 -10.89 -29.60
CA ASP A 992 5.34 -10.41 -30.61
C ASP A 992 4.07 -9.82 -29.97
N GLU A 993 3.58 -10.46 -28.90
CA GLU A 993 2.43 -9.99 -28.12
C GLU A 993 2.70 -8.60 -27.54
N LEU A 994 3.80 -8.44 -26.81
CA LEU A 994 4.17 -7.19 -26.14
C LEU A 994 4.57 -6.10 -27.14
N TYR A 995 5.28 -6.47 -28.20
CA TYR A 995 5.66 -5.55 -29.26
C TYR A 995 4.43 -5.00 -29.97
N ARG A 996 3.44 -5.82 -30.34
CA ARG A 996 2.19 -5.31 -30.96
C ARG A 996 1.34 -4.49 -29.99
N GLY A 997 1.31 -4.84 -28.70
CA GLY A 997 0.58 -4.07 -27.68
C GLY A 997 1.04 -2.60 -27.57
N LEU A 998 2.30 -2.32 -27.91
CA LEU A 998 2.85 -0.97 -27.94
C LEU A 998 2.50 -0.15 -29.21
N GLU A 999 1.76 -0.71 -30.18
CA GLU A 999 1.29 -0.01 -31.39
C GLU A 999 -0.04 0.74 -31.19
N SER A 1000 -0.85 0.36 -30.21
CA SER A 1000 -2.15 0.97 -29.92
C SER A 1000 -2.07 2.24 -29.05
N GLU A 1001 -0.89 2.57 -28.51
CA GLU A 1001 -0.64 3.83 -27.81
C GLU A 1001 0.02 4.82 -28.78
N GLY A 1002 -0.71 5.87 -29.15
CA GLY A 1002 -0.23 6.91 -30.06
C GLY A 1002 1.05 7.61 -29.56
N PRO A 1003 1.76 8.34 -30.43
CA PRO A 1003 3.10 8.86 -30.15
C PRO A 1003 3.03 10.07 -29.21
N ASN A 1004 3.03 9.83 -27.90
CA ASN A 1004 3.36 10.82 -26.88
C ASN A 1004 4.04 10.11 -25.71
N LEU A 1005 5.25 9.59 -25.95
CA LEU A 1005 6.26 9.25 -24.94
C LEU A 1005 7.65 9.59 -25.48
#